data_AF-A0A7R9XZP6-F1
#
_entry.id   AF-A0A7R9XZP6-F1
#
_cell.length_a   1.000
_cell.length_b   1.000
_cell.length_c   1.000
_cell.angle_alpha   90.00
_cell.angle_beta   90.00
_cell.angle_gamma   90.00
#
_symmetry.space_group_name_H-M   'P 1'
#
loop_
_entity.id
_entity.type
_entity.pdbx_description
1 polymer ?
#
loop_
_entity_poly.entity_id
_entity_poly.type
_entity_poly.pdbx_seq_one_letter_code
_entity_poly.pdbx_strand_id
1 'polypeptide(L)'
;KDIDDLVNFGCKHGVDFVAASFVQSGEDVRFIRRVLDENGGADIQIISKIENEEALQNFDEILEETDGVMVARGDLGMEIAAEKVPLAQKMLIQKSNRAGKFCICATQMLESMISNPLPTRAEMTDVANAVFDGTDATMLSGETANGAFPASAVRHMASIASEAEVAVDYYDQFKFLRYCHSWESISAAESVAASVVKSSIDLQEDKDGNGVVDANEGTVIVVVSSSGAQADLISKYRPPCPIVVVTDSKQVARHAAGRYGQRPLLVDSLKGSAQNLAGRAISFAKEGGFLHAGMHVVVCHGASEACADAHPTAAVTTLEAAASSPQAPMRLRRATTTYQDFHARNFVSCQRNVTLDLELISEPDLTMPRAAKIVCTMGPKCWDTATISKLLDAGMNVARLNFSHGNHEGHKAVLDTLRTAYVAKAAEMQQSLGLKTKPTWSVLLDTKGPEIRTAMLRDHKAIEIEAGQTVIVEAVGAAYTSFEGYKTDEETRIGLSYDKLCQSVKVGNRILIADGTISLRVEEILSGTELRALALNTKTLGERKNCNLPGVRVEIPVLTEKDIDDLVKFGCARQVDYVAASFVQTGEDVRFIRRVLDENGGEGIVIISKIENEEGLHNIDAILEESDGIMVARGDLGMEIPPEKVPLAQKALITKANIAGKFCICATQM
;
A
#
# COMPACT_ATOMS: atom_id res chain seq x y z
N LYS A 1 -0.99 -0.90 -40.41
CA LYS A 1 -0.06 -1.71 -39.60
C LYS A 1 -0.83 -2.49 -38.55
N ASP A 2 -1.64 -1.85 -37.70
CA ASP A 2 -2.35 -2.57 -36.63
C ASP A 2 -3.30 -3.66 -37.14
N ILE A 3 -4.04 -3.42 -38.23
CA ILE A 3 -4.84 -4.48 -38.88
C ILE A 3 -3.98 -5.69 -39.29
N ASP A 4 -2.77 -5.44 -39.80
CA ASP A 4 -1.83 -6.50 -40.18
C ASP A 4 -1.36 -7.27 -38.95
N ASP A 5 -1.03 -6.57 -37.86
CA ASP A 5 -0.66 -7.18 -36.57
C ASP A 5 -1.84 -8.02 -36.00
N LEU A 6 -3.08 -7.53 -36.08
CA LEU A 6 -4.27 -8.25 -35.62
C LEU A 6 -4.52 -9.53 -36.43
N VAL A 7 -4.47 -9.45 -37.76
CA VAL A 7 -4.83 -10.57 -38.64
C VAL A 7 -3.68 -11.55 -38.78
N ASN A 8 -2.51 -11.06 -39.19
CA ASN A 8 -1.39 -11.92 -39.57
C ASN A 8 -0.54 -12.37 -38.38
N PHE A 9 -0.68 -11.74 -37.22
CA PHE A 9 -0.08 -12.20 -35.98
C PHE A 9 -1.12 -12.64 -34.95
N GLY A 10 -2.03 -11.76 -34.53
CA GLY A 10 -3.00 -12.02 -33.45
C GLY A 10 -3.89 -13.22 -33.69
N CYS A 11 -4.68 -13.20 -34.78
CA CYS A 11 -5.58 -14.28 -35.16
C CYS A 11 -4.80 -15.56 -35.49
N LYS A 12 -3.70 -15.43 -36.24
CA LYS A 12 -2.86 -16.56 -36.65
C LYS A 12 -2.21 -17.31 -35.50
N HIS A 13 -1.76 -16.60 -34.47
CA HIS A 13 -1.09 -17.18 -33.31
C HIS A 13 -2.03 -17.41 -32.11
N GLY A 14 -3.30 -17.01 -32.22
CA GLY A 14 -4.31 -17.21 -31.18
C GLY A 14 -3.96 -16.48 -29.88
N VAL A 15 -3.61 -15.20 -29.97
CA VAL A 15 -3.41 -14.36 -28.76
C VAL A 15 -4.70 -14.27 -27.96
N ASP A 16 -4.60 -14.20 -26.63
CA ASP A 16 -5.79 -14.24 -25.79
C ASP A 16 -6.50 -12.88 -25.69
N PHE A 17 -5.73 -11.78 -25.79
CA PHE A 17 -6.20 -10.41 -25.66
C PHE A 17 -5.53 -9.48 -26.69
N VAL A 18 -6.24 -8.42 -27.08
CA VAL A 18 -5.73 -7.28 -27.83
C VAL A 18 -6.01 -6.02 -27.04
N ALA A 19 -4.96 -5.27 -26.68
CA ALA A 19 -5.11 -3.96 -26.05
C ALA A 19 -5.15 -2.86 -27.11
N ALA A 20 -6.32 -2.26 -27.32
CA ALA A 20 -6.57 -1.22 -28.32
C ALA A 20 -6.18 0.15 -27.76
N SER A 21 -5.26 0.86 -28.42
CA SER A 21 -4.79 2.19 -28.00
C SER A 21 -5.68 3.30 -28.57
N PHE A 22 -5.85 4.37 -27.81
CA PHE A 22 -6.59 5.59 -28.14
C PHE A 22 -8.01 5.33 -28.63
N VAL A 23 -8.70 4.38 -27.99
CA VAL A 23 -10.14 4.13 -28.24
C VAL A 23 -10.91 5.36 -27.81
N GLN A 24 -11.77 5.90 -28.67
CA GLN A 24 -12.54 7.12 -28.40
C GLN A 24 -14.05 6.86 -28.35
N SER A 25 -14.52 5.76 -28.93
CA SER A 25 -15.94 5.44 -29.03
C SER A 25 -16.21 3.93 -29.01
N GLY A 26 -17.47 3.57 -28.77
CA GLY A 26 -17.93 2.19 -28.93
C GLY A 26 -17.80 1.69 -30.39
N GLU A 27 -17.83 2.58 -31.38
CA GLU A 27 -17.66 2.19 -32.79
C GLU A 27 -16.23 1.72 -33.09
N ASP A 28 -15.21 2.29 -32.44
CA ASP A 28 -13.84 1.82 -32.57
C ASP A 28 -13.70 0.36 -32.10
N VAL A 29 -14.35 0.03 -30.98
CA VAL A 29 -14.38 -1.33 -30.43
C VAL A 29 -15.11 -2.28 -31.38
N ARG A 30 -16.28 -1.89 -31.90
CA ARG A 30 -17.02 -2.68 -32.90
C ARG A 30 -16.23 -2.88 -34.19
N PHE A 31 -15.45 -1.89 -34.62
CA PHE A 31 -14.56 -2.03 -35.77
C PHE A 31 -13.48 -3.10 -35.52
N ILE A 32 -12.80 -3.06 -34.38
CA ILE A 32 -11.80 -4.08 -34.01
C ILE A 32 -12.44 -5.47 -33.94
N ARG A 33 -13.63 -5.57 -33.34
CA ARG A 33 -14.40 -6.83 -33.28
C ARG A 33 -14.70 -7.39 -34.67
N ARG A 34 -15.20 -6.58 -35.60
CA ARG A 34 -15.43 -7.00 -37.00
C ARG A 34 -14.15 -7.54 -37.65
N VAL A 35 -13.02 -6.86 -37.49
CA VAL A 35 -11.73 -7.29 -38.05
C VAL A 35 -11.29 -8.64 -37.47
N LEU A 36 -11.45 -8.86 -36.17
CA LEU A 36 -11.12 -10.15 -35.54
C LEU A 36 -12.05 -11.26 -36.02
N ASP A 37 -13.37 -11.03 -36.01
CA ASP A 37 -14.38 -12.04 -36.37
C ASP A 37 -14.24 -12.49 -37.83
N GLU A 38 -14.02 -11.56 -38.76
CA GLU A 38 -13.81 -11.85 -40.19
C GLU A 38 -12.54 -12.68 -40.47
N ASN A 39 -11.59 -12.70 -39.53
CA ASN A 39 -10.28 -13.35 -39.68
C ASN A 39 -10.07 -14.53 -38.72
N GLY A 40 -11.16 -15.06 -38.13
CA GLY A 40 -11.12 -16.24 -37.27
C GLY A 40 -10.63 -16.00 -35.84
N GLY A 41 -10.59 -14.73 -35.41
CA GLY A 41 -10.22 -14.29 -34.06
C GLY A 41 -11.41 -14.04 -33.13
N ALA A 42 -12.56 -14.69 -33.35
CA ALA A 42 -13.79 -14.43 -32.59
C ALA A 42 -13.63 -14.55 -31.07
N ASP A 43 -12.76 -15.46 -30.63
CA ASP A 43 -12.52 -15.71 -29.20
C ASP A 43 -11.43 -14.79 -28.59
N ILE A 44 -10.81 -13.90 -29.38
CA ILE A 44 -9.84 -12.91 -28.89
C ILE A 44 -10.59 -11.79 -28.17
N GLN A 45 -10.19 -11.47 -26.95
CA GLN A 45 -10.83 -10.43 -26.14
C GLN A 45 -10.21 -9.05 -26.39
N ILE A 46 -11.04 -8.01 -26.46
CA ILE A 46 -10.61 -6.63 -26.66
C ILE A 46 -10.50 -5.92 -25.32
N ILE A 47 -9.34 -5.33 -25.04
CA ILE A 47 -9.10 -4.46 -23.89
C ILE A 47 -8.97 -3.03 -24.42
N SER A 48 -9.93 -2.15 -24.10
CA SER A 48 -9.88 -0.75 -24.50
C SER A 48 -8.98 0.05 -23.56
N LYS A 49 -7.94 0.69 -24.09
CA LYS A 49 -7.08 1.59 -23.31
C LYS A 49 -7.70 2.98 -23.26
N ILE A 50 -7.96 3.47 -22.05
CA ILE A 50 -8.51 4.80 -21.83
C ILE A 50 -7.35 5.77 -21.63
N GLU A 51 -7.06 6.54 -22.66
CA GLU A 51 -5.82 7.32 -22.82
C GLU A 51 -6.05 8.81 -23.03
N ASN A 52 -7.29 9.25 -23.29
CA ASN A 52 -7.60 10.65 -23.56
C ASN A 52 -8.97 11.06 -23.00
N GLU A 53 -9.26 12.36 -23.09
CA GLU A 53 -10.51 12.93 -22.59
C GLU A 53 -11.75 12.42 -23.33
N GLU A 54 -11.69 12.28 -24.66
CA GLU A 54 -12.80 11.76 -25.47
C GLU A 54 -13.22 10.33 -25.01
N ALA A 55 -12.24 9.47 -24.73
CA ALA A 55 -12.46 8.14 -24.20
C ALA A 55 -13.10 8.15 -22.80
N LEU A 56 -12.75 9.13 -21.96
CA LEU A 56 -13.40 9.32 -20.65
C LEU A 56 -14.86 9.75 -20.80
N GLN A 57 -15.13 10.66 -21.74
CA GLN A 57 -16.48 11.16 -22.01
C GLN A 57 -17.40 10.06 -22.56
N ASN A 58 -16.89 9.25 -23.49
CA ASN A 58 -17.62 8.15 -24.13
C ASN A 58 -17.42 6.81 -23.40
N PHE A 59 -16.94 6.82 -22.15
CA PHE A 59 -16.53 5.58 -21.48
C PHE A 59 -17.66 4.56 -21.34
N ASP A 60 -18.90 5.00 -21.12
CA ASP A 60 -20.03 4.08 -20.93
C ASP A 60 -20.33 3.28 -22.20
N GLU A 61 -20.31 3.89 -23.39
CA GLU A 61 -20.50 3.15 -24.66
C GLU A 61 -19.29 2.26 -25.01
N ILE A 62 -18.07 2.69 -24.65
CA ILE A 62 -16.87 1.85 -24.80
C ILE A 62 -16.98 0.62 -23.90
N LEU A 63 -17.45 0.80 -22.66
CA LEU A 63 -17.57 -0.25 -21.66
C LEU A 63 -18.62 -1.30 -22.04
N GLU A 64 -19.70 -0.90 -22.70
CA GLU A 64 -20.73 -1.82 -23.22
C GLU A 64 -20.15 -2.79 -24.26
N GLU A 65 -19.29 -2.31 -25.15
CA GLU A 65 -18.76 -3.07 -26.29
C GLU A 65 -17.47 -3.84 -25.98
N THR A 66 -16.66 -3.36 -25.03
CA THR A 66 -15.33 -3.94 -24.75
C THR A 66 -15.39 -5.19 -23.87
N ASP A 67 -14.38 -6.05 -23.95
CA ASP A 67 -14.25 -7.22 -23.06
C ASP A 67 -13.53 -6.87 -21.75
N GLY A 68 -12.70 -5.83 -21.79
CA GLY A 68 -11.99 -5.29 -20.63
C GLY A 68 -11.49 -3.86 -20.84
N VAL A 69 -11.02 -3.26 -19.76
CA VAL A 69 -10.55 -1.87 -19.75
C VAL A 69 -9.12 -1.81 -19.23
N MET A 70 -8.30 -0.94 -19.81
CA MET A 70 -7.00 -0.59 -19.26
C MET A 70 -6.97 0.90 -18.91
N VAL A 71 -6.73 1.20 -17.63
CA VAL A 71 -6.48 2.56 -17.15
C VAL A 71 -5.02 2.91 -17.43
N ALA A 72 -4.78 3.62 -18.52
CA ALA A 72 -3.45 3.99 -19.00
C ALA A 72 -3.03 5.37 -18.45
N ARG A 73 -2.60 5.40 -17.19
CA ARG A 73 -2.38 6.63 -16.41
C ARG A 73 -1.34 7.57 -17.01
N GLY A 74 -0.30 7.01 -17.63
CA GLY A 74 0.76 7.78 -18.28
C GLY A 74 0.21 8.66 -19.41
N ASP A 75 -0.48 8.05 -20.38
CA ASP A 75 -1.06 8.76 -21.51
C ASP A 75 -2.24 9.64 -21.06
N LEU A 76 -3.12 9.11 -20.20
CA LEU A 76 -4.27 9.87 -19.69
C LEU A 76 -3.84 11.13 -18.92
N GLY A 77 -2.77 11.04 -18.13
CA GLY A 77 -2.23 12.17 -17.36
C GLY A 77 -1.56 13.26 -18.22
N MET A 78 -1.40 13.03 -19.52
CA MET A 78 -1.00 14.07 -20.48
C MET A 78 -2.19 14.86 -21.02
N GLU A 79 -3.39 14.27 -20.99
CA GLU A 79 -4.62 14.82 -21.58
C GLU A 79 -5.51 15.52 -20.53
N ILE A 80 -5.54 15.01 -19.30
CA ILE A 80 -6.27 15.64 -18.18
C ILE A 80 -5.31 16.20 -17.12
N ALA A 81 -5.78 17.12 -16.28
CA ALA A 81 -5.00 17.65 -15.17
C ALA A 81 -4.49 16.52 -14.26
N ALA A 82 -3.21 16.55 -13.90
CA ALA A 82 -2.53 15.45 -13.19
C ALA A 82 -3.22 15.10 -11.85
N GLU A 83 -3.75 16.10 -11.14
CA GLU A 83 -4.50 15.94 -9.90
C GLU A 83 -5.87 15.26 -10.07
N LYS A 84 -6.39 15.17 -11.30
CA LYS A 84 -7.66 14.50 -11.64
C LYS A 84 -7.46 13.04 -12.05
N VAL A 85 -6.24 12.62 -12.41
CA VAL A 85 -5.92 11.24 -12.81
C VAL A 85 -6.33 10.20 -11.76
N PRO A 86 -6.10 10.40 -10.45
CA PRO A 86 -6.57 9.45 -9.44
C PRO A 86 -8.11 9.32 -9.37
N LEU A 87 -8.84 10.38 -9.72
CA LEU A 87 -10.31 10.35 -9.79
C LEU A 87 -10.77 9.57 -11.01
N ALA A 88 -10.17 9.81 -12.18
CA ALA A 88 -10.42 9.05 -13.39
C ALA A 88 -10.18 7.55 -13.20
N GLN A 89 -9.03 7.17 -12.62
CA GLN A 89 -8.70 5.78 -12.29
C GLN A 89 -9.82 5.12 -11.46
N LYS A 90 -10.24 5.77 -10.38
CA LYS A 90 -11.30 5.24 -9.51
C LYS A 90 -12.62 5.09 -10.25
N MET A 91 -13.04 6.10 -11.03
CA MET A 91 -14.28 6.01 -11.81
C MET A 91 -14.25 4.84 -12.79
N LEU A 92 -13.15 4.70 -13.55
CA LEU A 92 -12.98 3.66 -14.57
C LEU A 92 -13.03 2.27 -13.93
N ILE A 93 -12.23 2.02 -12.89
CA ILE A 93 -12.21 0.73 -12.19
C ILE A 93 -13.59 0.39 -11.61
N GLN A 94 -14.27 1.35 -10.97
CA GLN A 94 -15.57 1.10 -10.35
C GLN A 94 -16.66 0.78 -11.37
N LYS A 95 -16.71 1.52 -12.48
CA LYS A 95 -17.65 1.24 -13.57
C LYS A 95 -17.35 -0.12 -14.22
N SER A 96 -16.08 -0.46 -14.46
CA SER A 96 -15.68 -1.79 -14.96
C SER A 96 -16.09 -2.92 -14.01
N ASN A 97 -15.84 -2.78 -12.71
CA ASN A 97 -16.25 -3.74 -11.69
C ASN A 97 -17.77 -3.92 -11.67
N ARG A 98 -18.54 -2.83 -11.78
CA ARG A 98 -20.01 -2.89 -11.86
C ARG A 98 -20.48 -3.63 -13.12
N ALA A 99 -19.83 -3.41 -14.26
CA ALA A 99 -20.14 -4.10 -15.49
C ALA A 99 -19.67 -5.57 -15.49
N GLY A 100 -18.85 -5.99 -14.51
CA GLY A 100 -18.21 -7.31 -14.49
C GLY A 100 -17.15 -7.45 -15.59
N LYS A 101 -16.58 -6.34 -16.06
CA LYS A 101 -15.56 -6.29 -17.10
C LYS A 101 -14.19 -6.23 -16.46
N PHE A 102 -13.26 -7.01 -17.00
CA PHE A 102 -11.89 -7.10 -16.51
C PHE A 102 -11.18 -5.74 -16.61
N CYS A 103 -10.50 -5.30 -15.55
CA CYS A 103 -9.84 -4.00 -15.49
C CYS A 103 -8.36 -4.08 -15.10
N ILE A 104 -7.49 -3.51 -15.94
CA ILE A 104 -6.06 -3.38 -15.69
C ILE A 104 -5.72 -1.94 -15.28
N CYS A 105 -5.09 -1.77 -14.12
CA CYS A 105 -4.44 -0.52 -13.77
C CYS A 105 -2.98 -0.55 -14.26
N ALA A 106 -2.64 0.37 -15.18
CA ALA A 106 -1.39 0.34 -15.92
C ALA A 106 -0.55 1.60 -15.74
N THR A 107 0.76 1.46 -16.04
CA THR A 107 1.81 2.50 -16.07
C THR A 107 2.13 3.12 -14.71
N GLN A 108 3.40 3.54 -14.53
CA GLN A 108 3.89 4.24 -13.34
C GLN A 108 3.57 3.57 -11.99
N MET A 109 3.50 2.22 -11.96
CA MET A 109 3.19 1.48 -10.74
C MET A 109 4.44 1.30 -9.88
N LEU A 110 5.57 0.88 -10.47
CA LEU A 110 6.87 0.70 -9.81
C LEU A 110 8.01 1.28 -10.69
N GLU A 111 7.78 2.42 -11.35
CA GLU A 111 8.67 3.02 -12.37
C GLU A 111 10.13 3.17 -11.90
N SER A 112 10.34 3.56 -10.64
CA SER A 112 11.67 3.72 -10.07
C SER A 112 12.49 2.43 -10.12
N MET A 113 11.84 1.26 -10.18
CA MET A 113 12.48 -0.05 -10.23
C MET A 113 13.12 -0.39 -11.58
N ILE A 114 12.93 0.45 -12.61
CA ILE A 114 13.72 0.38 -13.85
C ILE A 114 15.22 0.50 -13.51
N SER A 115 15.56 1.39 -12.58
CA SER A 115 16.94 1.70 -12.20
C SER A 115 17.29 1.34 -10.75
N ASN A 116 16.29 1.17 -9.89
CA ASN A 116 16.48 0.89 -8.46
C ASN A 116 16.01 -0.53 -8.10
N PRO A 117 16.67 -1.20 -7.13
CA PRO A 117 16.28 -2.56 -6.74
C PRO A 117 15.02 -2.63 -5.87
N LEU A 118 14.55 -1.48 -5.35
CA LEU A 118 13.39 -1.35 -4.46
C LEU A 118 12.50 -0.21 -4.95
N PRO A 119 11.16 -0.33 -4.84
CA PRO A 119 10.26 0.77 -5.14
C PRO A 119 10.25 1.82 -4.03
N THR A 120 9.75 3.01 -4.35
CA THR A 120 9.47 4.08 -3.38
C THR A 120 8.25 3.75 -2.52
N ARG A 121 8.10 4.41 -1.37
CA ARG A 121 6.91 4.22 -0.52
C ARG A 121 5.61 4.74 -1.17
N ALA A 122 5.71 5.77 -2.02
CA ALA A 122 4.60 6.24 -2.83
C ALA A 122 4.11 5.16 -3.79
N GLU A 123 5.02 4.58 -4.59
CA GLU A 123 4.71 3.52 -5.54
C GLU A 123 4.07 2.30 -4.85
N MET A 124 4.60 1.87 -3.70
CA MET A 124 3.99 0.78 -2.92
C MET A 124 2.55 1.10 -2.50
N THR A 125 2.30 2.34 -2.06
CA THR A 125 0.98 2.79 -1.63
C THR A 125 0.02 2.92 -2.82
N ASP A 126 0.52 3.33 -3.98
CA ASP A 126 -0.23 3.45 -5.23
C ASP A 126 -0.70 2.07 -5.73
N VAL A 127 0.20 1.09 -5.79
CA VAL A 127 -0.15 -0.31 -6.12
C VAL A 127 -1.21 -0.85 -5.16
N ALA A 128 -1.01 -0.68 -3.84
CA ALA A 128 -1.97 -1.13 -2.85
C ALA A 128 -3.34 -0.45 -3.04
N ASN A 129 -3.37 0.85 -3.33
CA ASN A 129 -4.63 1.58 -3.59
C ASN A 129 -5.33 1.12 -4.88
N ALA A 130 -4.61 0.78 -5.95
CA ALA A 130 -5.22 0.19 -7.14
C ALA A 130 -5.90 -1.15 -6.84
N VAL A 131 -5.30 -1.98 -5.98
CA VAL A 131 -5.91 -3.22 -5.48
C VAL A 131 -7.13 -2.93 -4.61
N PHE A 132 -7.05 -1.95 -3.70
CA PHE A 132 -8.20 -1.54 -2.89
C PHE A 132 -9.35 -0.94 -3.70
N ASP A 133 -9.05 -0.29 -4.82
CA ASP A 133 -10.04 0.20 -5.78
C ASP A 133 -10.71 -0.96 -6.54
N GLY A 134 -10.10 -2.16 -6.51
CA GLY A 134 -10.64 -3.38 -7.07
C GLY A 134 -10.25 -3.63 -8.52
N THR A 135 -9.05 -3.20 -8.93
CA THR A 135 -8.49 -3.60 -10.24
C THR A 135 -8.32 -5.14 -10.29
N ASP A 136 -8.53 -5.75 -11.47
CA ASP A 136 -8.27 -7.18 -11.64
C ASP A 136 -6.78 -7.49 -11.78
N ALA A 137 -6.03 -6.58 -12.39
CA ALA A 137 -4.60 -6.73 -12.59
C ALA A 137 -3.86 -5.39 -12.54
N THR A 138 -2.60 -5.44 -12.10
CA THR A 138 -1.65 -4.33 -12.13
C THR A 138 -0.56 -4.63 -13.15
N MET A 139 -0.16 -3.65 -13.95
CA MET A 139 0.78 -3.87 -15.06
C MET A 139 2.16 -3.25 -14.82
N LEU A 140 3.22 -4.03 -15.10
CA LEU A 140 4.60 -3.55 -15.24
C LEU A 140 4.90 -3.28 -16.71
N SER A 141 5.62 -2.19 -16.98
CA SER A 141 5.97 -1.74 -18.34
C SER A 141 7.49 -1.79 -18.53
N GLY A 142 8.17 -0.65 -18.28
CA GLY A 142 9.62 -0.54 -18.45
C GLY A 142 10.40 -1.40 -17.46
N GLU A 143 9.83 -1.66 -16.29
CA GLU A 143 10.42 -2.43 -15.20
C GLU A 143 10.80 -3.85 -15.65
N THR A 144 9.93 -4.51 -16.41
CA THR A 144 10.15 -5.86 -16.94
C THR A 144 10.72 -5.87 -18.35
N ALA A 145 10.38 -4.87 -19.18
CA ALA A 145 10.83 -4.83 -20.56
C ALA A 145 12.31 -4.47 -20.69
N ASN A 146 12.78 -3.46 -19.95
CA ASN A 146 14.13 -2.89 -20.08
C ASN A 146 14.78 -2.55 -18.72
N GLY A 147 14.17 -2.94 -17.59
CA GLY A 147 14.67 -2.63 -16.26
C GLY A 147 15.83 -3.50 -15.81
N ALA A 148 16.63 -2.99 -14.86
CA ALA A 148 17.76 -3.72 -14.29
C ALA A 148 17.32 -4.87 -13.35
N PHE A 149 16.08 -4.85 -12.85
CA PHE A 149 15.59 -5.76 -11.81
C PHE A 149 14.20 -6.38 -12.13
N PRO A 150 13.99 -6.99 -13.31
CA PRO A 150 12.66 -7.40 -13.77
C PRO A 150 11.97 -8.42 -12.85
N ALA A 151 12.72 -9.45 -12.40
CA ALA A 151 12.18 -10.45 -11.47
C ALA A 151 11.89 -9.86 -10.07
N SER A 152 12.67 -8.85 -9.64
CA SER A 152 12.43 -8.16 -8.37
C SER A 152 11.16 -7.32 -8.45
N ALA A 153 10.95 -6.60 -9.55
CA ALA A 153 9.76 -5.79 -9.77
C ALA A 153 8.47 -6.64 -9.73
N VAL A 154 8.46 -7.80 -10.41
CA VAL A 154 7.33 -8.73 -10.35
C VAL A 154 7.09 -9.24 -8.93
N ARG A 155 8.16 -9.59 -8.19
CA ARG A 155 8.03 -10.06 -6.80
C ARG A 155 7.45 -8.98 -5.89
N HIS A 156 7.92 -7.74 -5.99
CA HIS A 156 7.39 -6.64 -5.19
C HIS A 156 5.93 -6.35 -5.54
N MET A 157 5.57 -6.30 -6.83
CA MET A 157 4.18 -6.14 -7.26
C MET A 157 3.26 -7.21 -6.64
N ALA A 158 3.67 -8.48 -6.72
CA ALA A 158 2.92 -9.61 -6.17
C ALA A 158 2.79 -9.54 -4.63
N SER A 159 3.87 -9.21 -3.92
CA SER A 159 3.85 -9.04 -2.46
C SER A 159 2.92 -7.92 -2.02
N ILE A 160 2.99 -6.75 -2.68
CA ILE A 160 2.14 -5.60 -2.34
C ILE A 160 0.66 -5.94 -2.59
N ALA A 161 0.35 -6.57 -3.73
CA ALA A 161 -1.01 -6.98 -4.04
C ALA A 161 -1.55 -7.98 -3.01
N SER A 162 -0.77 -9.00 -2.65
CA SER A 162 -1.16 -9.99 -1.65
C SER A 162 -1.40 -9.38 -0.27
N GLU A 163 -0.55 -8.46 0.18
CA GLU A 163 -0.76 -7.77 1.46
C GLU A 163 -1.99 -6.85 1.41
N ALA A 164 -2.22 -6.17 0.28
CA ALA A 164 -3.42 -5.35 0.10
C ALA A 164 -4.71 -6.19 0.13
N GLU A 165 -4.72 -7.36 -0.50
CA GLU A 165 -5.87 -8.28 -0.50
C GLU A 165 -6.25 -8.77 0.91
N VAL A 166 -5.26 -9.04 1.77
CA VAL A 166 -5.52 -9.41 3.19
C VAL A 166 -6.31 -8.33 3.93
N ALA A 167 -6.09 -7.06 3.60
CA ALA A 167 -6.76 -5.93 4.24
C ALA A 167 -8.13 -5.59 3.60
N VAL A 168 -8.62 -6.36 2.63
CA VAL A 168 -9.93 -6.15 1.99
C VAL A 168 -11.07 -6.61 2.89
N ASP A 169 -11.98 -5.67 3.22
CA ASP A 169 -13.28 -6.02 3.78
C ASP A 169 -14.19 -6.49 2.66
N TYR A 170 -14.16 -7.80 2.42
CA TYR A 170 -14.93 -8.45 1.36
C TYR A 170 -16.44 -8.39 1.57
N TYR A 171 -16.90 -8.28 2.82
CA TYR A 171 -18.32 -8.14 3.12
C TYR A 171 -18.86 -6.77 2.67
N ASP A 172 -18.14 -5.70 3.00
CA ASP A 172 -18.52 -4.36 2.56
C ASP A 172 -18.28 -4.14 1.07
N GLN A 173 -17.23 -4.74 0.49
CA GLN A 173 -17.01 -4.71 -0.97
C GLN A 173 -18.15 -5.41 -1.72
N PHE A 174 -18.56 -6.60 -1.28
CA PHE A 174 -19.70 -7.32 -1.85
C PHE A 174 -20.98 -6.49 -1.76
N LYS A 175 -21.28 -5.94 -0.57
CA LYS A 175 -22.46 -5.09 -0.36
C LYS A 175 -22.44 -3.86 -1.24
N PHE A 176 -21.28 -3.22 -1.38
CA PHE A 176 -21.12 -2.09 -2.28
C PHE A 176 -21.50 -2.51 -3.69
N LEU A 177 -20.78 -3.46 -4.30
CA LEU A 177 -21.03 -3.91 -5.68
C LEU A 177 -22.46 -4.40 -5.91
N ARG A 178 -23.08 -5.05 -4.91
CA ARG A 178 -24.44 -5.56 -5.02
C ARG A 178 -25.52 -4.49 -4.87
N TYR A 179 -25.36 -3.51 -3.97
CA TYR A 179 -26.46 -2.64 -3.52
C TYR A 179 -26.26 -1.15 -3.77
N CYS A 180 -25.04 -0.65 -4.02
CA CYS A 180 -24.80 0.79 -4.05
C CYS A 180 -25.53 1.51 -5.20
N HIS A 181 -25.88 0.82 -6.29
CA HIS A 181 -26.49 1.45 -7.47
C HIS A 181 -27.59 0.61 -8.16
N SER A 182 -28.10 -0.47 -7.54
CA SER A 182 -29.06 -1.39 -8.20
C SER A 182 -30.46 -1.33 -7.59
N TRP A 183 -31.28 -0.43 -8.14
CA TRP A 183 -32.75 -0.56 -8.05
C TRP A 183 -33.31 -1.46 -9.18
N GLU A 184 -32.42 -1.96 -10.05
CA GLU A 184 -32.74 -2.74 -11.25
C GLU A 184 -32.71 -4.26 -10.98
N SER A 185 -33.50 -5.00 -11.75
CA SER A 185 -33.53 -6.46 -11.69
C SER A 185 -32.27 -7.06 -12.33
N ILE A 186 -31.60 -7.96 -11.62
CA ILE A 186 -30.48 -8.75 -12.14
C ILE A 186 -30.96 -10.05 -12.80
N SER A 187 -30.13 -10.66 -13.64
CA SER A 187 -30.42 -11.96 -14.26
C SER A 187 -30.43 -13.10 -13.21
N ALA A 188 -31.07 -14.22 -13.55
CA ALA A 188 -31.03 -15.41 -12.70
C ALA A 188 -29.60 -15.93 -12.50
N ALA A 189 -28.78 -15.92 -13.55
CA ALA A 189 -27.39 -16.37 -13.49
C ALA A 189 -26.54 -15.51 -12.54
N GLU A 190 -26.72 -14.19 -12.62
CA GLU A 190 -26.06 -13.24 -11.73
C GLU A 190 -26.56 -13.33 -10.29
N SER A 191 -27.86 -13.58 -10.09
CA SER A 191 -28.43 -13.81 -8.75
C SER A 191 -27.82 -15.04 -8.08
N VAL A 192 -27.60 -16.13 -8.83
CA VAL A 192 -26.92 -17.33 -8.33
C VAL A 192 -25.45 -17.04 -8.05
N ALA A 193 -24.73 -16.33 -8.93
CA ALA A 193 -23.35 -15.93 -8.69
C ALA A 193 -23.19 -15.07 -7.43
N ALA A 194 -24.06 -14.07 -7.23
CA ALA A 194 -24.09 -13.25 -6.03
C ALA A 194 -24.35 -14.10 -4.76
N SER A 195 -25.22 -15.11 -4.86
CA SER A 195 -25.52 -16.02 -3.75
C SER A 195 -24.35 -16.95 -3.42
N VAL A 196 -23.63 -17.43 -4.45
CA VAL A 196 -22.38 -18.20 -4.30
C VAL A 196 -21.34 -17.38 -3.54
N VAL A 197 -21.11 -16.14 -3.94
CA VAL A 197 -20.14 -15.25 -3.29
C VAL A 197 -20.58 -14.86 -1.89
N LYS A 198 -21.87 -14.59 -1.66
CA LYS A 198 -22.38 -14.34 -0.31
C LYS A 198 -22.16 -15.56 0.59
N SER A 199 -22.39 -16.76 0.08
CA SER A 199 -22.15 -18.00 0.82
C SER A 199 -20.66 -18.18 1.11
N SER A 200 -19.76 -17.88 0.17
CA SER A 200 -18.32 -17.96 0.44
C SER A 200 -17.86 -16.97 1.51
N ILE A 201 -18.51 -15.81 1.64
CA ILE A 201 -18.22 -14.85 2.72
C ILE A 201 -18.79 -15.35 4.05
N ASP A 202 -20.04 -15.83 4.06
CA ASP A 202 -20.74 -16.23 5.30
C ASP A 202 -20.21 -17.52 5.92
N LEU A 203 -19.58 -18.38 5.11
CA LEU A 203 -19.02 -19.66 5.54
C LEU A 203 -17.57 -19.55 6.02
N GLN A 204 -16.98 -18.35 6.02
CA GLN A 204 -15.68 -18.12 6.66
C GLN A 204 -15.91 -17.88 8.14
N GLU A 205 -15.33 -18.74 8.97
CA GLU A 205 -15.42 -18.66 10.42
C GLU A 205 -14.04 -18.33 10.97
N ASP A 206 -13.88 -17.13 11.52
CA ASP A 206 -12.72 -16.74 12.33
C ASP A 206 -12.81 -17.49 13.68
N LYS A 207 -12.23 -18.70 13.76
CA LYS A 207 -12.44 -19.58 14.93
C LYS A 207 -11.66 -19.12 16.15
N ASP A 208 -10.55 -18.40 15.95
CA ASP A 208 -9.73 -17.89 17.05
C ASP A 208 -10.15 -16.46 17.50
N GLY A 209 -11.00 -15.80 16.71
CA GLY A 209 -11.59 -14.50 17.01
C GLY A 209 -10.60 -13.34 16.88
N ASN A 210 -9.48 -13.54 16.18
CA ASN A 210 -8.42 -12.54 16.04
C ASN A 210 -8.76 -11.45 15.00
N GLY A 211 -9.87 -11.62 14.26
CA GLY A 211 -10.32 -10.72 13.19
C GLY A 211 -9.77 -11.06 11.80
N VAL A 212 -9.07 -12.18 11.64
CA VAL A 212 -8.44 -12.67 10.42
C VAL A 212 -8.87 -14.11 10.19
N VAL A 213 -9.34 -14.42 8.99
CA VAL A 213 -9.69 -15.79 8.61
C VAL A 213 -8.40 -16.55 8.33
N ASP A 214 -8.13 -17.60 9.10
CA ASP A 214 -6.93 -18.41 8.91
C ASP A 214 -6.98 -19.23 7.61
N ALA A 215 -5.81 -19.68 7.14
CA ALA A 215 -5.69 -20.47 5.92
C ALA A 215 -6.55 -21.75 5.91
N ASN A 216 -6.85 -22.33 7.08
CA ASN A 216 -7.70 -23.52 7.25
C ASN A 216 -9.19 -23.21 7.51
N GLU A 217 -9.56 -21.93 7.54
CA GLU A 217 -10.91 -21.42 7.84
C GLU A 217 -11.61 -20.82 6.62
N GLY A 218 -10.87 -20.70 5.51
CA GLY A 218 -11.38 -20.13 4.27
C GLY A 218 -12.38 -21.02 3.53
N THR A 219 -12.83 -20.49 2.40
CA THR A 219 -13.71 -21.17 1.45
C THR A 219 -12.99 -21.39 0.13
N VAL A 220 -13.50 -22.27 -0.73
CA VAL A 220 -13.10 -22.35 -2.15
C VAL A 220 -14.37 -22.41 -2.99
N ILE A 221 -14.40 -21.64 -4.08
CA ILE A 221 -15.49 -21.73 -5.06
C ILE A 221 -15.04 -22.65 -6.19
N VAL A 222 -15.90 -23.57 -6.60
CA VAL A 222 -15.74 -24.36 -7.82
C VAL A 222 -16.83 -23.97 -8.78
N VAL A 223 -16.48 -23.58 -10.00
CA VAL A 223 -17.44 -23.27 -11.06
C VAL A 223 -17.13 -24.10 -12.29
N VAL A 224 -18.14 -24.78 -12.82
CA VAL A 224 -18.03 -25.53 -14.07
C VAL A 224 -18.57 -24.66 -15.20
N SER A 225 -17.72 -24.23 -16.12
CA SER A 225 -18.09 -23.26 -17.16
C SER A 225 -17.36 -23.53 -18.47
N SER A 226 -18.13 -23.56 -19.55
CA SER A 226 -17.60 -23.78 -20.91
C SER A 226 -17.11 -22.49 -21.56
N SER A 227 -17.78 -21.38 -21.28
CA SER A 227 -17.48 -20.05 -21.84
C SER A 227 -16.69 -19.15 -20.88
N GLY A 228 -16.67 -19.46 -19.58
CA GLY A 228 -16.13 -18.60 -18.52
C GLY A 228 -17.13 -17.60 -17.94
N ALA A 229 -18.29 -17.39 -18.59
CA ALA A 229 -19.23 -16.33 -18.23
C ALA A 229 -19.73 -16.41 -16.78
N GLN A 230 -20.05 -17.62 -16.28
CA GLN A 230 -20.47 -17.77 -14.89
C GLN A 230 -19.33 -17.51 -13.90
N ALA A 231 -18.08 -17.85 -14.25
CA ALA A 231 -16.91 -17.56 -13.42
C ALA A 231 -16.66 -16.04 -13.32
N ASP A 232 -16.92 -15.32 -14.40
CA ASP A 232 -16.81 -13.87 -14.46
C ASP A 232 -17.85 -13.17 -13.60
N LEU A 233 -19.10 -13.64 -13.63
CA LEU A 233 -20.15 -13.14 -12.74
C LEU A 233 -19.83 -13.40 -11.26
N ILE A 234 -19.17 -14.53 -10.94
CA ILE A 234 -18.69 -14.79 -9.58
C ILE A 234 -17.55 -13.83 -9.23
N SER A 235 -16.54 -13.69 -10.11
CA SER A 235 -15.38 -12.82 -9.91
C SER A 235 -15.75 -11.33 -9.79
N LYS A 236 -16.80 -10.89 -10.50
CA LYS A 236 -17.41 -9.56 -10.41
C LYS A 236 -17.70 -9.16 -8.97
N TYR A 237 -18.21 -10.08 -8.16
CA TYR A 237 -18.56 -9.82 -6.77
C TYR A 237 -17.39 -9.98 -5.79
N ARG A 238 -16.16 -10.16 -6.31
CA ARG A 238 -14.88 -10.17 -5.58
C ARG A 238 -14.92 -11.08 -4.34
N PRO A 239 -15.06 -12.41 -4.49
CA PRO A 239 -15.05 -13.31 -3.34
C PRO A 239 -13.68 -13.31 -2.63
N PRO A 240 -13.65 -13.48 -1.30
CA PRO A 240 -12.44 -13.60 -0.47
C PRO A 240 -11.64 -14.91 -0.70
N CYS A 241 -11.88 -15.63 -1.79
CA CYS A 241 -11.33 -16.97 -1.99
C CYS A 241 -11.07 -17.32 -3.45
N PRO A 242 -10.17 -18.30 -3.72
CA PRO A 242 -9.96 -18.81 -5.06
C PRO A 242 -11.23 -19.38 -5.70
N ILE A 243 -11.38 -19.12 -7.01
CA ILE A 243 -12.44 -19.63 -7.88
C ILE A 243 -11.81 -20.65 -8.84
N VAL A 244 -12.01 -21.94 -8.60
CA VAL A 244 -11.57 -23.01 -9.50
C VAL A 244 -12.51 -23.10 -10.69
N VAL A 245 -12.03 -22.70 -11.86
CA VAL A 245 -12.80 -22.70 -13.12
C VAL A 245 -12.54 -24.01 -13.86
N VAL A 246 -13.50 -24.92 -13.81
CA VAL A 246 -13.44 -26.20 -14.53
C VAL A 246 -13.97 -26.00 -15.94
N THR A 247 -13.11 -26.18 -16.94
CA THR A 247 -13.42 -25.96 -18.35
C THR A 247 -12.76 -26.99 -19.25
N ASP A 248 -13.36 -27.31 -20.40
CA ASP A 248 -12.73 -28.10 -21.47
C ASP A 248 -12.15 -27.22 -22.60
N SER A 249 -12.30 -25.89 -22.51
CA SER A 249 -11.70 -24.95 -23.43
C SER A 249 -10.33 -24.48 -22.94
N LYS A 250 -9.29 -24.74 -23.75
CA LYS A 250 -7.93 -24.24 -23.50
C LYS A 250 -7.86 -22.72 -23.47
N GLN A 251 -8.73 -22.04 -24.21
CA GLN A 251 -8.73 -20.59 -24.29
C GLN A 251 -9.38 -19.96 -23.07
N VAL A 252 -10.54 -20.48 -22.65
CA VAL A 252 -11.17 -20.06 -21.38
C VAL A 252 -10.25 -20.32 -20.20
N ALA A 253 -9.50 -21.42 -20.21
CA ALA A 253 -8.48 -21.67 -19.18
C ALA A 253 -7.39 -20.58 -19.15
N ARG A 254 -6.92 -20.09 -20.30
CA ARG A 254 -5.93 -18.99 -20.36
C ARG A 254 -6.53 -17.65 -19.94
N HIS A 255 -7.76 -17.35 -20.35
CA HIS A 255 -8.48 -16.15 -19.91
C HIS A 255 -8.68 -16.14 -18.39
N ALA A 256 -9.13 -17.26 -17.83
CA ALA A 256 -9.33 -17.42 -16.38
C ALA A 256 -8.03 -17.24 -15.58
N ALA A 257 -6.86 -17.56 -16.14
CA ALA A 257 -5.57 -17.34 -15.48
C ALA A 257 -5.24 -15.85 -15.27
N GLY A 258 -5.84 -14.95 -16.06
CA GLY A 258 -5.62 -13.51 -15.97
C GLY A 258 -6.68 -12.76 -15.16
N ARG A 259 -7.76 -13.41 -14.72
CA ARG A 259 -8.92 -12.75 -14.07
C ARG A 259 -8.84 -12.86 -12.55
N TYR A 260 -9.43 -11.87 -11.87
CA TYR A 260 -9.41 -11.80 -10.41
C TYR A 260 -9.91 -13.09 -9.75
N GLY A 261 -9.09 -13.66 -8.87
CA GLY A 261 -9.40 -14.83 -8.05
C GLY A 261 -9.57 -16.16 -8.81
N GLN A 262 -9.57 -16.16 -10.16
CA GLN A 262 -9.83 -17.34 -10.96
C GLN A 262 -8.58 -18.23 -11.09
N ARG A 263 -8.77 -19.55 -11.02
CA ARG A 263 -7.74 -20.58 -11.20
C ARG A 263 -8.25 -21.67 -12.14
N PRO A 264 -7.68 -21.82 -13.35
CA PRO A 264 -8.21 -22.75 -14.34
C PRO A 264 -7.86 -24.21 -14.02
N LEU A 265 -8.85 -25.09 -14.16
CA LEU A 265 -8.68 -26.54 -14.25
C LEU A 265 -9.17 -27.01 -15.62
N LEU A 266 -8.23 -27.28 -16.53
CA LEU A 266 -8.54 -27.83 -17.84
C LEU A 266 -8.87 -29.32 -17.73
N VAL A 267 -10.02 -29.72 -18.27
CA VAL A 267 -10.47 -31.12 -18.36
C VAL A 267 -10.72 -31.51 -19.82
N ASP A 268 -10.74 -32.81 -20.12
CA ASP A 268 -10.97 -33.27 -21.49
C ASP A 268 -12.42 -33.08 -21.96
N SER A 269 -13.39 -33.09 -21.04
CA SER A 269 -14.80 -32.87 -21.35
C SER A 269 -15.61 -32.49 -20.12
N LEU A 270 -16.59 -31.61 -20.32
CA LEU A 270 -17.62 -31.26 -19.32
C LEU A 270 -18.83 -32.22 -19.30
N LYS A 271 -18.90 -33.24 -20.16
CA LYS A 271 -20.06 -34.16 -20.28
C LYS A 271 -20.23 -35.16 -19.12
N GLY A 272 -19.55 -34.96 -17.99
CA GLY A 272 -19.65 -35.80 -16.79
C GLY A 272 -20.68 -35.29 -15.79
N SER A 273 -20.95 -36.08 -14.74
CA SER A 273 -21.76 -35.60 -13.61
C SER A 273 -21.03 -34.47 -12.87
N ALA A 274 -21.76 -33.41 -12.49
CA ALA A 274 -21.22 -32.28 -11.74
C ALA A 274 -20.41 -32.70 -10.49
N GLN A 275 -20.87 -33.73 -9.77
CA GLN A 275 -20.20 -34.27 -8.59
C GLN A 275 -18.76 -34.75 -8.88
N ASN A 276 -18.55 -35.38 -10.03
CA ASN A 276 -17.28 -35.98 -10.40
C ASN A 276 -16.28 -34.89 -10.86
N LEU A 277 -16.76 -33.89 -11.59
CA LEU A 277 -15.98 -32.70 -11.94
C LEU A 277 -15.61 -31.88 -10.69
N ALA A 278 -16.55 -31.70 -9.76
CA ALA A 278 -16.27 -31.07 -8.46
C ALA A 278 -15.23 -31.85 -7.66
N GLY A 279 -15.29 -33.19 -7.65
CA GLY A 279 -14.26 -34.03 -7.02
C GLY A 279 -12.86 -33.81 -7.59
N ARG A 280 -12.72 -33.68 -8.92
CA ARG A 280 -11.45 -33.33 -9.57
C ARG A 280 -10.97 -31.93 -9.19
N ALA A 281 -11.87 -30.95 -9.15
CA ALA A 281 -11.56 -29.58 -8.72
C ALA A 281 -11.07 -29.52 -7.27
N ILE A 282 -11.69 -30.31 -6.38
CA ILE A 282 -11.27 -30.44 -4.98
C ILE A 282 -9.87 -31.06 -4.88
N SER A 283 -9.56 -32.11 -5.65
CA SER A 283 -8.21 -32.69 -5.68
C SER A 283 -7.18 -31.69 -6.19
N PHE A 284 -7.47 -30.98 -7.28
CA PHE A 284 -6.63 -29.92 -7.81
C PHE A 284 -6.36 -28.81 -6.78
N ALA A 285 -7.39 -28.37 -6.05
CA ALA A 285 -7.24 -27.35 -5.03
C ALA A 285 -6.41 -27.80 -3.83
N LYS A 286 -6.50 -29.08 -3.44
CA LYS A 286 -5.65 -29.70 -2.42
C LYS A 286 -4.19 -29.80 -2.86
N GLU A 287 -3.94 -30.26 -4.09
CA GLU A 287 -2.61 -30.34 -4.68
C GLU A 287 -1.95 -28.97 -4.82
N GLY A 288 -2.74 -27.95 -5.16
CA GLY A 288 -2.28 -26.56 -5.22
C GLY A 288 -2.08 -25.90 -3.86
N GLY A 289 -2.43 -26.55 -2.75
CA GLY A 289 -2.19 -26.06 -1.39
C GLY A 289 -3.11 -24.90 -0.95
N PHE A 290 -4.28 -24.75 -1.57
CA PHE A 290 -5.25 -23.69 -1.24
C PHE A 290 -6.64 -24.25 -0.85
N LEU A 291 -6.69 -25.54 -0.53
CA LEU A 291 -7.83 -26.22 0.09
C LEU A 291 -7.34 -27.17 1.17
N HIS A 292 -7.77 -26.95 2.41
CA HIS A 292 -7.38 -27.70 3.60
C HIS A 292 -8.59 -28.40 4.23
N ALA A 293 -8.33 -29.34 5.15
CA ALA A 293 -9.39 -29.99 5.92
C ALA A 293 -10.08 -28.97 6.85
N GLY A 294 -11.41 -29.00 6.92
CA GLY A 294 -12.20 -28.03 7.68
C GLY A 294 -12.71 -26.82 6.88
N MET A 295 -12.27 -26.65 5.62
CA MET A 295 -12.78 -25.60 4.72
C MET A 295 -14.09 -26.00 4.04
N HIS A 296 -14.88 -24.99 3.64
CA HIS A 296 -16.09 -25.18 2.84
C HIS A 296 -15.82 -24.99 1.35
N VAL A 297 -16.48 -25.81 0.53
CA VAL A 297 -16.43 -25.71 -0.94
C VAL A 297 -17.82 -25.36 -1.45
N VAL A 298 -17.94 -24.22 -2.12
CA VAL A 298 -19.18 -23.78 -2.78
C VAL A 298 -19.09 -24.15 -4.26
N VAL A 299 -19.94 -25.06 -4.71
CA VAL A 299 -19.93 -25.57 -6.08
C VAL A 299 -21.07 -24.93 -6.87
N CYS A 300 -20.73 -24.26 -7.97
CA CYS A 300 -21.66 -23.71 -8.95
C CYS A 300 -21.62 -24.54 -10.24
N HIS A 301 -22.73 -25.19 -10.58
CA HIS A 301 -22.87 -26.05 -11.75
C HIS A 301 -24.27 -25.90 -12.37
N GLY A 302 -24.49 -26.42 -13.58
CA GLY A 302 -25.82 -26.37 -14.21
C GLY A 302 -26.82 -27.34 -13.59
N ALA A 303 -28.11 -27.00 -13.67
CA ALA A 303 -29.20 -27.83 -13.14
C ALA A 303 -29.39 -29.14 -13.91
N SER A 304 -29.34 -29.08 -15.25
CA SER A 304 -29.58 -30.22 -16.16
C SER A 304 -28.31 -30.82 -16.74
N GLU A 305 -27.26 -30.01 -16.89
CA GLU A 305 -25.94 -30.38 -17.37
C GLU A 305 -24.88 -29.80 -16.42
N ALA A 306 -23.64 -30.29 -16.45
CA ALA A 306 -22.64 -29.80 -15.50
C ALA A 306 -22.30 -28.31 -15.70
N CYS A 307 -22.39 -27.79 -16.92
CA CYS A 307 -22.06 -26.40 -17.25
C CYS A 307 -23.05 -25.42 -16.63
N ALA A 308 -22.53 -24.43 -15.90
CA ALA A 308 -23.32 -23.44 -15.18
C ALA A 308 -23.78 -22.24 -16.05
N ASP A 309 -23.37 -22.16 -17.31
CA ASP A 309 -23.53 -20.94 -18.12
C ASP A 309 -25.00 -20.59 -18.44
N ALA A 310 -25.88 -21.59 -18.57
CA ALA A 310 -27.29 -21.37 -18.93
C ALA A 310 -28.25 -21.41 -17.73
N HIS A 311 -28.12 -22.43 -16.87
CA HIS A 311 -29.03 -22.69 -15.76
C HIS A 311 -28.25 -23.00 -14.47
N PRO A 312 -27.55 -21.99 -13.89
CA PRO A 312 -26.68 -22.22 -12.75
C PRO A 312 -27.47 -22.58 -11.49
N THR A 313 -26.88 -23.46 -10.70
CA THR A 313 -27.32 -23.88 -9.37
C THR A 313 -26.09 -23.93 -8.46
N ALA A 314 -26.31 -23.69 -7.17
CA ALA A 314 -25.24 -23.68 -6.18
C ALA A 314 -25.51 -24.72 -5.10
N ALA A 315 -24.47 -25.44 -4.70
CA ALA A 315 -24.47 -26.36 -3.57
C ALA A 315 -23.25 -26.12 -2.69
N VAL A 316 -23.41 -26.29 -1.38
CA VAL A 316 -22.31 -26.17 -0.40
C VAL A 316 -21.92 -27.57 0.08
N THR A 317 -20.62 -27.88 0.03
CA THR A 317 -20.05 -29.12 0.56
C THR A 317 -18.97 -28.79 1.59
N THR A 318 -19.02 -29.41 2.76
CA THR A 318 -17.99 -29.23 3.81
C THR A 318 -17.00 -30.39 3.77
N LEU A 319 -15.70 -30.09 3.86
CA LEU A 319 -14.68 -31.11 4.06
C LEU A 319 -14.53 -31.41 5.55
N GLU A 320 -14.89 -32.62 5.98
CA GLU A 320 -14.75 -33.02 7.38
C GLU A 320 -13.28 -32.98 7.84
N ALA A 321 -13.02 -32.26 8.93
CA ALA A 321 -11.79 -32.37 9.70
C ALA A 321 -11.95 -33.49 10.74
N ALA A 322 -10.87 -34.22 11.06
CA ALA A 322 -10.87 -35.12 12.20
C ALA A 322 -11.20 -34.34 13.47
N ALA A 323 -12.16 -34.83 14.25
CA ALA A 323 -12.86 -34.09 15.29
C ALA A 323 -11.95 -33.49 16.38
N SER A 324 -12.21 -32.22 16.72
CA SER A 324 -12.02 -31.67 18.06
C SER A 324 -13.25 -30.84 18.47
N SER A 325 -13.58 -30.94 19.76
CA SER A 325 -14.84 -30.57 20.43
C SER A 325 -15.05 -29.06 20.66
N PRO A 326 -16.27 -28.62 21.03
CA PRO A 326 -16.84 -27.32 20.67
C PRO A 326 -16.53 -26.21 21.68
N GLN A 327 -16.53 -24.96 21.24
CA GLN A 327 -16.67 -23.81 22.14
C GLN A 327 -17.66 -22.73 21.63
N ALA A 328 -18.51 -22.35 22.59
CA ALA A 328 -19.44 -21.23 22.83
C ALA A 328 -19.86 -20.21 21.73
N PRO A 329 -21.11 -19.69 21.81
CA PRO A 329 -21.73 -18.88 20.77
C PRO A 329 -21.22 -17.44 20.71
N MET A 330 -21.18 -16.93 19.47
CA MET A 330 -20.95 -15.55 19.08
C MET A 330 -21.92 -14.57 19.77
N ARG A 331 -21.37 -13.58 20.49
CA ARG A 331 -22.12 -12.40 20.93
C ARG A 331 -21.95 -11.28 19.90
N LEU A 332 -23.00 -10.99 19.15
CA LEU A 332 -23.11 -9.71 18.44
C LEU A 332 -23.01 -8.55 19.46
N ARG A 333 -22.00 -7.70 19.33
CA ARG A 333 -21.94 -6.43 20.07
C ARG A 333 -21.95 -5.24 19.11
N ARG A 334 -23.02 -4.47 19.24
CA ARG A 334 -23.28 -3.18 18.60
C ARG A 334 -22.14 -2.21 18.90
N ALA A 335 -21.65 -1.50 17.87
CA ALA A 335 -20.62 -0.47 18.04
C ALA A 335 -21.18 0.75 18.79
N THR A 336 -20.48 1.19 19.83
CA THR A 336 -20.64 2.49 20.49
C THR A 336 -19.45 3.38 20.14
N THR A 337 -19.71 4.67 19.91
CA THR A 337 -18.80 5.67 19.34
C THR A 337 -17.88 6.32 20.37
N THR A 338 -17.42 5.58 21.38
CA THR A 338 -16.51 6.09 22.41
C THR A 338 -15.18 5.34 22.35
N TYR A 339 -14.08 6.09 22.18
CA TYR A 339 -12.70 5.59 22.05
C TYR A 339 -12.30 4.58 23.17
N GLN A 340 -12.92 4.68 24.36
CA GLN A 340 -12.65 3.82 25.52
C GLN A 340 -12.94 2.32 25.31
N ASP A 341 -13.88 1.94 24.44
CA ASP A 341 -14.19 0.52 24.15
C ASP A 341 -13.37 -0.05 22.97
N PHE A 342 -12.52 0.77 22.32
CA PHE A 342 -11.75 0.35 21.14
C PHE A 342 -10.52 -0.49 21.48
N HIS A 343 -9.97 -0.38 22.71
CA HIS A 343 -8.89 -1.24 23.20
C HIS A 343 -9.26 -2.73 23.19
N ALA A 344 -10.56 -3.07 23.09
CA ALA A 344 -11.04 -4.44 23.02
C ALA A 344 -11.06 -5.02 21.57
N ARG A 345 -10.69 -4.25 20.54
CA ARG A 345 -10.67 -4.70 19.14
C ARG A 345 -9.28 -4.55 18.54
N ASN A 346 -8.70 -5.66 18.07
CA ASN A 346 -7.39 -5.68 17.41
C ASN A 346 -7.41 -5.23 15.94
N PHE A 347 -8.57 -4.85 15.37
CA PHE A 347 -8.71 -4.51 13.95
C PHE A 347 -9.40 -3.15 13.72
N VAL A 348 -9.14 -2.54 12.54
CA VAL A 348 -9.75 -1.28 12.09
C VAL A 348 -10.27 -1.41 10.65
N SER A 349 -11.48 -0.88 10.40
CA SER A 349 -12.04 -0.76 9.04
C SER A 349 -11.89 0.67 8.54
N CYS A 350 -11.24 0.84 7.38
CA CYS A 350 -10.98 2.15 6.80
C CYS A 350 -12.10 2.55 5.81
N GLN A 351 -12.43 3.85 5.73
CA GLN A 351 -13.35 4.33 4.70
C GLN A 351 -12.79 4.09 3.29
N ARG A 352 -13.63 3.53 2.40
CA ARG A 352 -13.28 3.24 0.99
C ARG A 352 -14.16 3.95 -0.04
N ASN A 353 -15.21 4.64 0.39
CA ASN A 353 -16.23 5.15 -0.52
C ASN A 353 -15.84 6.54 -1.04
N VAL A 354 -15.83 6.68 -2.37
CA VAL A 354 -15.68 7.95 -3.08
C VAL A 354 -16.81 8.04 -4.10
N THR A 355 -17.53 9.16 -4.12
CA THR A 355 -18.52 9.44 -5.17
C THR A 355 -17.83 10.22 -6.28
N LEU A 356 -17.94 9.73 -7.51
CA LEU A 356 -17.27 10.28 -8.68
C LEU A 356 -18.25 10.33 -9.84
N ASP A 357 -18.15 11.39 -10.62
CA ASP A 357 -18.78 11.53 -11.92
C ASP A 357 -17.77 12.12 -12.92
N LEU A 358 -18.16 12.12 -14.20
CA LEU A 358 -17.33 12.64 -15.27
C LEU A 358 -17.07 14.15 -15.09
N GLU A 359 -18.09 14.91 -14.68
CA GLU A 359 -18.00 16.36 -14.48
C GLU A 359 -16.90 16.72 -13.47
N LEU A 360 -16.78 15.97 -12.36
CA LEU A 360 -15.71 16.15 -11.38
C LEU A 360 -14.30 15.92 -11.95
N ILE A 361 -14.18 15.09 -12.99
CA ILE A 361 -12.91 14.73 -13.62
C ILE A 361 -12.58 15.69 -14.76
N SER A 362 -13.54 15.96 -15.66
CA SER A 362 -13.34 16.73 -16.89
C SER A 362 -13.45 18.24 -16.67
N GLU A 363 -14.26 18.72 -15.72
CA GLU A 363 -14.40 20.16 -15.48
C GLU A 363 -13.21 20.70 -14.68
N PRO A 364 -12.37 21.57 -15.28
CA PRO A 364 -11.19 22.10 -14.62
C PRO A 364 -11.55 23.05 -13.47
N ASP A 365 -12.69 23.74 -13.57
CA ASP A 365 -13.12 24.77 -12.61
C ASP A 365 -13.90 24.19 -11.42
N LEU A 366 -14.29 22.91 -11.46
CA LEU A 366 -14.98 22.26 -10.34
C LEU A 366 -13.99 21.92 -9.22
N THR A 367 -13.75 22.90 -8.35
CA THR A 367 -12.83 22.80 -7.22
C THR A 367 -13.49 23.25 -5.91
N MET A 368 -13.25 22.48 -4.84
CA MET A 368 -13.64 22.86 -3.48
C MET A 368 -12.42 23.39 -2.73
N PRO A 369 -12.59 24.34 -1.78
CA PRO A 369 -11.49 24.80 -0.95
C PRO A 369 -10.79 23.62 -0.26
N ARG A 370 -9.46 23.53 -0.42
CA ARG A 370 -8.67 22.42 0.10
C ARG A 370 -8.76 22.35 1.64
N ALA A 371 -9.29 21.25 2.15
CA ALA A 371 -9.33 20.96 3.58
C ALA A 371 -7.99 20.40 4.11
N ALA A 372 -7.45 19.36 3.45
CA ALA A 372 -6.22 18.66 3.85
C ALA A 372 -4.99 19.57 3.73
N LYS A 373 -4.20 19.73 4.80
CA LYS A 373 -3.10 20.71 4.88
C LYS A 373 -1.79 20.19 4.29
N ILE A 374 -0.93 21.11 3.81
CA ILE A 374 0.38 20.80 3.22
C ILE A 374 1.50 21.20 4.18
N VAL A 375 2.35 20.23 4.55
CA VAL A 375 3.56 20.42 5.36
C VAL A 375 4.79 20.43 4.45
N CYS A 376 5.54 21.52 4.43
CA CYS A 376 6.73 21.66 3.59
C CYS A 376 7.99 21.66 4.44
N THR A 377 8.94 20.77 4.14
CA THR A 377 10.25 20.79 4.79
C THR A 377 11.09 21.95 4.24
N MET A 378 11.58 22.81 5.13
CA MET A 378 12.39 23.96 4.75
C MET A 378 13.86 23.57 4.63
N GLY A 379 14.47 23.90 3.50
CA GLY A 379 15.91 23.67 3.25
C GLY A 379 16.53 24.81 2.44
N PRO A 380 17.85 24.80 2.21
CA PRO A 380 18.56 25.93 1.60
C PRO A 380 17.99 26.46 0.27
N LYS A 381 17.33 25.58 -0.51
CA LYS A 381 16.67 25.94 -1.78
C LYS A 381 15.39 26.79 -1.62
N CYS A 382 14.86 26.92 -0.41
CA CYS A 382 13.62 27.65 -0.13
C CYS A 382 13.70 28.52 1.14
N TRP A 383 14.91 28.94 1.53
CA TRP A 383 15.10 29.80 2.71
C TRP A 383 14.95 31.28 2.42
N ASP A 384 14.97 31.71 1.16
CA ASP A 384 14.79 33.12 0.80
C ASP A 384 13.31 33.53 0.81
N THR A 385 13.06 34.80 1.12
CA THR A 385 11.71 35.37 1.25
C THR A 385 10.87 35.22 -0.02
N ALA A 386 11.49 35.34 -1.20
CA ALA A 386 10.75 35.29 -2.46
C ALA A 386 10.23 33.87 -2.75
N THR A 387 11.07 32.86 -2.50
CA THR A 387 10.66 31.45 -2.62
C THR A 387 9.63 31.09 -1.56
N ILE A 388 9.80 31.53 -0.30
CA ILE A 388 8.80 31.31 0.75
C ILE A 388 7.44 31.88 0.33
N SER A 389 7.39 33.11 -0.19
CA SER A 389 6.14 33.72 -0.65
C SER A 389 5.45 32.87 -1.73
N LYS A 390 6.21 32.36 -2.70
CA LYS A 390 5.70 31.44 -3.73
C LYS A 390 5.17 30.13 -3.14
N LEU A 391 5.79 29.59 -2.10
CA LEU A 391 5.28 28.40 -1.41
C LEU A 391 3.96 28.67 -0.70
N LEU A 392 3.77 29.86 -0.13
CA LEU A 392 2.51 30.27 0.48
C LEU A 392 1.40 30.40 -0.56
N ASP A 393 1.71 30.99 -1.73
CA ASP A 393 0.80 31.06 -2.88
C ASP A 393 0.41 29.67 -3.39
N ALA A 394 1.38 28.76 -3.47
CA ALA A 394 1.14 27.38 -3.90
C ALA A 394 0.34 26.54 -2.87
N GLY A 395 0.13 27.05 -1.66
CA GLY A 395 -0.76 26.45 -0.67
C GLY A 395 -0.08 25.75 0.51
N MET A 396 1.20 26.02 0.80
CA MET A 396 1.86 25.58 2.03
C MET A 396 1.06 26.03 3.27
N ASN A 397 0.91 25.15 4.27
CA ASN A 397 0.25 25.49 5.54
C ASN A 397 1.21 25.42 6.74
N VAL A 398 2.15 24.48 6.72
CA VAL A 398 3.08 24.26 7.82
C VAL A 398 4.51 24.21 7.28
N ALA A 399 5.41 25.01 7.84
CA ALA A 399 6.84 24.94 7.58
C ALA A 399 7.51 23.99 8.58
N ARG A 400 8.08 22.89 8.10
CA ARG A 400 8.81 21.90 8.90
C ARG A 400 10.30 22.23 8.91
N LEU A 401 10.87 22.43 10.09
CA LEU A 401 12.30 22.58 10.35
C LEU A 401 12.85 21.25 10.88
N ASN A 402 13.75 20.61 10.12
CA ASN A 402 14.34 19.33 10.50
C ASN A 402 15.64 19.53 11.29
N PHE A 403 15.65 19.16 12.58
CA PHE A 403 16.79 19.36 13.49
C PHE A 403 17.83 18.22 13.47
N SER A 404 17.63 17.17 12.65
CA SER A 404 18.72 16.24 12.28
C SER A 404 19.82 16.95 11.48
N HIS A 405 19.54 18.13 10.93
CA HIS A 405 20.47 18.96 10.16
C HIS A 405 20.51 20.40 10.67
N GLY A 406 21.61 21.10 10.37
CA GLY A 406 21.78 22.51 10.73
C GLY A 406 22.04 22.74 12.22
N ASN A 407 21.95 24.01 12.63
CA ASN A 407 22.13 24.46 14.01
C ASN A 407 21.05 25.49 14.35
N HIS A 408 20.96 25.89 15.63
CA HIS A 408 19.95 26.84 16.10
C HIS A 408 20.02 28.20 15.41
N GLU A 409 21.23 28.68 15.07
CA GLU A 409 21.40 29.97 14.39
C GLU A 409 20.83 29.94 12.98
N GLY A 410 21.13 28.89 12.21
CA GLY A 410 20.58 28.68 10.87
C GLY A 410 19.06 28.56 10.90
N HIS A 411 18.52 27.68 11.76
CA HIS A 411 17.07 27.52 11.90
C HIS A 411 16.38 28.81 12.36
N LYS A 412 17.04 29.62 13.20
CA LYS A 412 16.55 30.94 13.61
C LYS A 412 16.44 31.89 12.42
N ALA A 413 17.50 31.99 11.61
CA ALA A 413 17.50 32.89 10.47
C ALA A 413 16.37 32.55 9.48
N VAL A 414 16.10 31.26 9.29
CA VAL A 414 15.00 30.78 8.46
C VAL A 414 13.65 31.10 9.11
N LEU A 415 13.49 30.88 10.41
CA LEU A 415 12.26 31.20 11.14
C LEU A 415 11.93 32.70 11.09
N ASP A 416 12.94 33.57 11.24
CA ASP A 416 12.78 35.01 11.16
C ASP A 416 12.33 35.43 9.74
N THR A 417 12.90 34.79 8.71
CA THR A 417 12.50 34.99 7.31
C THR A 417 11.07 34.53 7.05
N LEU A 418 10.69 33.34 7.55
CA LEU A 418 9.33 32.79 7.46
C LEU A 418 8.31 33.74 8.07
N ARG A 419 8.55 34.20 9.31
CA ARG A 419 7.64 35.12 10.01
C ARG A 419 7.47 36.45 9.27
N THR A 420 8.56 36.97 8.70
CA THR A 420 8.52 38.18 7.87
C THR A 420 7.66 37.96 6.61
N ALA A 421 7.86 36.84 5.92
CA ALA A 421 7.06 36.48 4.75
C ALA A 421 5.58 36.27 5.10
N TYR A 422 5.28 35.64 6.24
CA TYR A 422 3.91 35.41 6.69
C TYR A 422 3.18 36.72 6.94
N VAL A 423 3.80 37.70 7.60
CA VAL A 423 3.18 39.01 7.84
C VAL A 423 2.89 39.73 6.54
N ALA A 424 3.85 39.76 5.62
CA ALA A 424 3.68 40.39 4.31
C ALA A 424 2.56 39.72 3.52
N LYS A 425 2.58 38.39 3.44
CA LYS A 425 1.61 37.60 2.68
C LYS A 425 0.21 37.66 3.27
N ALA A 426 0.10 37.66 4.59
CA ALA A 426 -1.17 37.81 5.27
C ALA A 426 -1.84 39.15 4.97
N ALA A 427 -1.07 40.24 4.95
CA ALA A 427 -1.59 41.56 4.61
C ALA A 427 -2.03 41.62 3.13
N GLU A 428 -1.21 41.08 2.22
CA GLU A 428 -1.51 40.97 0.79
C GLU A 428 -2.82 40.20 0.55
N MET A 429 -2.94 38.99 1.09
CA MET A 429 -4.12 38.13 0.92
C MET A 429 -5.36 38.70 1.60
N GLN A 430 -5.21 39.35 2.77
CA GLN A 430 -6.34 39.99 3.44
C GLN A 430 -6.95 41.08 2.57
N GLN A 431 -6.12 41.88 1.92
CA GLN A 431 -6.56 42.95 1.04
C GLN A 431 -7.11 42.41 -0.29
N SER A 432 -6.40 41.50 -0.95
CA SER A 432 -6.76 41.01 -2.28
C SER A 432 -8.00 40.12 -2.29
N LEU A 433 -8.20 39.33 -1.23
CA LEU A 433 -9.33 38.41 -1.08
C LEU A 433 -10.45 38.96 -0.18
N GLY A 434 -10.30 40.17 0.36
CA GLY A 434 -11.29 40.80 1.25
C GLY A 434 -11.54 40.02 2.55
N LEU A 435 -10.51 39.37 3.11
CA LEU A 435 -10.65 38.55 4.31
C LEU A 435 -10.87 39.41 5.55
N LYS A 436 -11.80 38.99 6.42
CA LYS A 436 -12.04 39.65 7.71
C LYS A 436 -10.88 39.48 8.69
N THR A 437 -10.12 38.40 8.54
CA THR A 437 -8.97 38.05 9.40
C THR A 437 -7.76 37.75 8.54
N LYS A 438 -6.58 38.00 9.08
CA LYS A 438 -5.31 37.65 8.45
C LYS A 438 -5.15 36.13 8.41
N PRO A 439 -4.77 35.53 7.27
CA PRO A 439 -4.40 34.12 7.25
C PRO A 439 -3.13 33.89 8.07
N THR A 440 -2.97 32.67 8.57
CA THR A 440 -1.83 32.25 9.38
C THR A 440 -1.26 30.94 8.87
N TRP A 441 0.01 30.72 9.20
CA TRP A 441 0.78 29.52 8.88
C TRP A 441 1.54 29.08 10.12
N SER A 442 1.78 27.78 10.22
CA SER A 442 2.40 27.19 11.40
C SER A 442 3.83 26.74 11.13
N VAL A 443 4.61 26.59 12.19
CA VAL A 443 5.97 26.07 12.20
C VAL A 443 6.01 24.79 13.01
N LEU A 444 6.60 23.75 12.41
CA LEU A 444 6.83 22.44 13.01
C LEU A 444 8.32 22.25 13.22
N LEU A 445 8.72 21.92 14.46
CA LEU A 445 10.06 21.46 14.81
C LEU A 445 10.08 19.92 14.76
N ASP A 446 10.91 19.33 13.90
CA ASP A 446 11.11 17.88 13.85
C ASP A 446 12.41 17.51 14.56
N THR A 447 12.30 16.76 15.66
CA THR A 447 13.43 16.37 16.52
C THR A 447 14.37 15.42 15.79
N LYS A 448 15.64 15.39 16.18
CA LYS A 448 16.57 14.41 15.62
C LYS A 448 16.23 13.01 16.10
N GLY A 449 16.01 12.87 17.41
CA GLY A 449 15.70 11.60 18.05
C GLY A 449 16.89 10.62 18.10
N PRO A 450 16.64 9.43 18.65
CA PRO A 450 17.67 8.43 18.94
C PRO A 450 18.05 7.59 17.72
N GLU A 451 18.74 8.20 16.76
CA GLU A 451 19.24 7.48 15.58
C GLU A 451 20.47 6.61 15.89
N ILE A 452 20.47 5.35 15.42
CA ILE A 452 21.66 4.49 15.41
C ILE A 452 22.47 4.78 14.15
N ARG A 453 23.80 4.93 14.29
CA ARG A 453 24.68 5.23 13.16
C ARG A 453 25.97 4.41 13.19
N THR A 454 26.54 4.18 12.00
CA THR A 454 27.88 3.61 11.87
C THR A 454 28.94 4.61 12.33
N ALA A 455 30.02 4.10 12.92
CA ALA A 455 31.18 4.89 13.34
C ALA A 455 32.00 5.42 12.12
N MET A 456 33.07 6.15 12.41
CA MET A 456 34.04 6.57 11.40
C MET A 456 34.78 5.36 10.83
N LEU A 457 35.35 5.51 9.64
CA LEU A 457 36.17 4.47 9.02
C LEU A 457 37.63 4.90 9.02
N ARG A 458 38.55 3.95 9.20
CA ARG A 458 39.98 4.20 9.21
C ARG A 458 40.40 4.88 7.90
N ASP A 459 41.24 5.90 8.01
CA ASP A 459 41.68 6.76 6.89
C ASP A 459 40.54 7.45 6.11
N HIS A 460 39.31 7.49 6.66
CA HIS A 460 38.09 7.96 5.99
C HIS A 460 37.78 7.23 4.67
N LYS A 461 38.26 5.99 4.52
CA LYS A 461 38.06 5.20 3.32
C LYS A 461 36.83 4.32 3.46
N ALA A 462 36.00 4.33 2.41
CA ALA A 462 34.85 3.46 2.32
C ALA A 462 35.27 1.99 2.27
N ILE A 463 34.47 1.11 2.89
CA ILE A 463 34.74 -0.33 2.95
C ILE A 463 33.79 -1.06 1.99
N GLU A 464 34.33 -1.91 1.13
CA GLU A 464 33.51 -2.83 0.34
C GLU A 464 33.16 -4.07 1.17
N ILE A 465 31.87 -4.33 1.35
CA ILE A 465 31.34 -5.51 2.05
C ILE A 465 30.77 -6.43 1.00
N GLU A 466 31.23 -7.69 0.96
CA GLU A 466 30.81 -8.69 -0.04
C GLU A 466 29.71 -9.60 0.51
N ALA A 467 28.79 -10.06 -0.35
CA ALA A 467 27.77 -11.03 0.05
C ALA A 467 28.41 -12.33 0.53
N GLY A 468 27.95 -12.85 1.68
CA GLY A 468 28.53 -14.02 2.33
C GLY A 468 29.74 -13.72 3.21
N GLN A 469 30.24 -12.48 3.22
CA GLN A 469 31.36 -12.07 4.07
C GLN A 469 30.93 -11.98 5.54
N THR A 470 31.80 -12.44 6.44
CA THR A 470 31.67 -12.21 7.88
C THR A 470 32.12 -10.81 8.26
N VAL A 471 31.30 -10.11 9.04
CA VAL A 471 31.55 -8.77 9.56
C VAL A 471 31.44 -8.79 11.08
N ILE A 472 32.45 -8.29 11.78
CA ILE A 472 32.37 -8.02 13.22
C ILE A 472 31.72 -6.65 13.42
N VAL A 473 30.66 -6.61 14.21
CA VAL A 473 29.94 -5.39 14.55
C VAL A 473 30.11 -5.12 16.04
N GLU A 474 30.65 -3.95 16.35
CA GLU A 474 30.93 -3.53 17.72
C GLU A 474 29.92 -2.47 18.20
N ALA A 475 29.39 -2.66 19.39
CA ALA A 475 28.51 -1.74 20.11
C ALA A 475 29.36 -0.64 20.76
N VAL A 476 29.70 0.41 20.00
CA VAL A 476 30.79 1.32 20.41
C VAL A 476 30.40 2.30 21.51
N GLY A 477 29.11 2.63 21.64
CA GLY A 477 28.60 3.46 22.75
C GLY A 477 29.39 4.74 22.98
N ALA A 478 29.92 4.91 24.21
CA ALA A 478 30.72 6.07 24.60
C ALA A 478 32.01 6.25 23.76
N ALA A 479 32.54 5.19 23.15
CA ALA A 479 33.71 5.26 22.27
C ALA A 479 33.38 5.67 20.82
N TYR A 480 32.13 6.06 20.52
CA TYR A 480 31.67 6.38 19.17
C TYR A 480 32.51 7.42 18.43
N THR A 481 33.05 8.41 19.14
CA THR A 481 33.88 9.46 18.52
C THR A 481 35.33 9.06 18.27
N SER A 482 35.80 7.96 18.89
CA SER A 482 37.19 7.48 18.78
C SER A 482 37.32 6.15 18.04
N PHE A 483 36.23 5.42 17.85
CA PHE A 483 36.24 4.15 17.13
C PHE A 483 36.34 4.38 15.62
N GLU A 484 37.20 3.60 14.96
CA GLU A 484 37.37 3.57 13.51
C GLU A 484 37.23 2.14 12.98
N GLY A 485 36.19 1.91 12.17
CA GLY A 485 36.00 0.64 11.46
C GLY A 485 37.03 0.44 10.35
N TYR A 486 37.34 -0.81 10.02
CA TYR A 486 38.34 -1.15 8.99
C TYR A 486 38.02 -2.46 8.28
N LYS A 487 38.60 -2.63 7.09
CA LYS A 487 38.69 -3.90 6.36
C LYS A 487 40.15 -4.22 6.07
N THR A 488 40.53 -5.45 6.35
CA THR A 488 41.80 -6.10 6.02
C THR A 488 41.49 -7.38 5.25
N ASP A 489 42.51 -8.09 4.75
CA ASP A 489 42.31 -9.36 4.07
C ASP A 489 41.76 -10.44 5.02
N GLU A 490 42.02 -10.31 6.32
CA GLU A 490 41.63 -11.28 7.35
C GLU A 490 40.32 -10.91 8.08
N GLU A 491 40.04 -9.62 8.27
CA GLU A 491 38.91 -9.16 9.10
C GLU A 491 38.25 -7.90 8.55
N THR A 492 36.92 -7.83 8.65
CA THR A 492 36.15 -6.59 8.52
C THR A 492 35.41 -6.30 9.82
N ARG A 493 35.66 -5.11 10.36
CA ARG A 493 35.13 -4.66 11.64
C ARG A 493 34.50 -3.28 11.49
N ILE A 494 33.27 -3.14 11.96
CA ILE A 494 32.51 -1.88 11.94
C ILE A 494 31.93 -1.60 13.33
N GLY A 495 31.68 -0.32 13.62
CA GLY A 495 31.11 0.10 14.91
C GLY A 495 29.74 0.73 14.73
N LEU A 496 28.80 0.45 15.63
CA LEU A 496 27.49 1.08 15.72
C LEU A 496 27.36 1.87 17.03
N SER A 497 26.78 3.07 16.95
CA SER A 497 26.65 4.00 18.08
C SER A 497 25.86 3.46 19.28
N TYR A 498 25.09 2.39 19.11
CA TYR A 498 24.22 1.83 20.14
C TYR A 498 24.99 0.88 21.07
N ASP A 499 25.23 1.31 22.30
CA ASP A 499 25.99 0.58 23.33
C ASP A 499 25.32 -0.73 23.77
N LYS A 500 23.98 -0.76 23.77
CA LYS A 500 23.18 -1.93 24.13
C LYS A 500 22.89 -2.88 22.96
N LEU A 501 23.55 -2.70 21.82
CA LEU A 501 23.28 -3.49 20.60
C LEU A 501 23.28 -5.00 20.88
N CYS A 502 24.31 -5.52 21.55
CA CYS A 502 24.46 -6.96 21.78
C CYS A 502 23.48 -7.52 22.82
N GLN A 503 22.86 -6.67 23.64
CA GLN A 503 21.82 -7.04 24.59
C GLN A 503 20.43 -7.03 23.94
N SER A 504 20.22 -6.15 22.95
CA SER A 504 18.92 -5.95 22.32
C SER A 504 18.69 -6.89 21.14
N VAL A 505 19.73 -7.22 20.37
CA VAL A 505 19.62 -8.14 19.22
C VAL A 505 19.75 -9.61 19.65
N LYS A 506 19.22 -10.50 18.82
CA LYS A 506 19.30 -11.96 18.92
C LYS A 506 19.85 -12.54 17.62
N VAL A 507 20.40 -13.76 17.70
CA VAL A 507 20.81 -14.52 16.51
C VAL A 507 19.63 -14.60 15.53
N GLY A 508 19.89 -14.31 14.26
CA GLY A 508 18.89 -14.23 13.20
C GLY A 508 18.32 -12.83 12.94
N ASN A 509 18.46 -11.87 13.87
CA ASN A 509 18.04 -10.50 13.61
C ASN A 509 18.83 -9.86 12.46
N ARG A 510 18.22 -8.89 11.80
CA ARG A 510 18.84 -8.11 10.72
C ARG A 510 19.33 -6.77 11.25
N ILE A 511 20.46 -6.33 10.71
CA ILE A 511 20.97 -4.96 10.88
C ILE A 511 20.98 -4.35 9.48
N LEU A 512 20.17 -3.32 9.28
CA LEU A 512 20.06 -2.61 8.01
C LEU A 512 20.86 -1.33 8.11
N ILE A 513 21.74 -1.08 7.14
CA ILE A 513 22.65 0.08 7.14
C ILE A 513 22.47 0.87 5.84
N ALA A 514 22.52 2.20 5.93
CA ALA A 514 22.38 3.12 4.80
C ALA A 514 21.05 2.92 4.06
N ASP A 515 19.94 3.18 4.76
CA ASP A 515 18.57 3.02 4.23
C ASP A 515 18.31 1.60 3.68
N GLY A 516 18.91 0.59 4.31
CA GLY A 516 18.76 -0.82 3.91
C GLY A 516 19.63 -1.26 2.75
N THR A 517 20.46 -0.37 2.23
CA THR A 517 21.37 -0.68 1.13
C THR A 517 22.27 -1.84 1.52
N ILE A 518 22.79 -1.88 2.74
CA ILE A 518 23.55 -3.00 3.29
C ILE A 518 22.67 -3.75 4.30
N SER A 519 22.62 -5.08 4.18
CA SER A 519 21.89 -5.93 5.10
C SER A 519 22.83 -6.95 5.73
N LEU A 520 22.92 -6.94 7.05
CA LEU A 520 23.65 -7.93 7.83
C LEU A 520 22.66 -8.80 8.61
N ARG A 521 22.98 -10.09 8.79
CA ARG A 521 22.25 -11.00 9.68
C ARG A 521 23.13 -11.41 10.83
N VAL A 522 22.68 -11.20 12.06
CA VAL A 522 23.41 -11.62 13.28
C VAL A 522 23.52 -13.14 13.29
N GLU A 523 24.75 -13.66 13.33
CA GLU A 523 25.02 -15.10 13.42
C GLU A 523 25.39 -15.54 14.83
N GLU A 524 26.16 -14.71 15.54
CA GLU A 524 26.67 -15.02 16.87
C GLU A 524 26.88 -13.75 17.68
N ILE A 525 26.53 -13.77 18.96
CA ILE A 525 26.88 -12.71 19.91
C ILE A 525 28.17 -13.14 20.61
N LEU A 526 29.28 -12.44 20.33
CA LEU A 526 30.62 -12.84 20.78
C LEU A 526 30.90 -12.38 22.21
N SER A 527 30.40 -11.20 22.57
CA SER A 527 30.57 -10.61 23.90
C SER A 527 29.45 -9.62 24.21
N GLY A 528 29.54 -8.90 25.33
CA GLY A 528 28.61 -7.82 25.65
C GLY A 528 28.69 -6.61 24.72
N THR A 529 29.73 -6.51 23.88
CA THR A 529 29.94 -5.38 22.96
C THR A 529 30.24 -5.81 21.52
N GLU A 530 30.48 -7.08 21.24
CA GLU A 530 30.81 -7.56 19.90
C GLU A 530 29.85 -8.66 19.45
N LEU A 531 29.45 -8.58 18.18
CA LEU A 531 28.72 -9.64 17.50
C LEU A 531 29.33 -9.93 16.14
N ARG A 532 29.10 -11.16 15.66
CA ARG A 532 29.42 -11.59 14.30
C ARG A 532 28.15 -11.58 13.47
N ALA A 533 28.22 -10.94 12.31
CA ALA A 533 27.13 -10.90 11.35
C ALA A 533 27.59 -11.34 9.96
N LEU A 534 26.66 -11.90 9.18
CA LEU A 534 26.84 -12.26 7.78
C LEU A 534 26.29 -11.15 6.90
N ALA A 535 27.09 -10.65 5.96
CA ALA A 535 26.61 -9.76 4.93
C ALA A 535 25.72 -10.51 3.93
N LEU A 536 24.49 -10.04 3.72
CA LEU A 536 23.52 -10.67 2.82
C LEU A 536 23.67 -10.18 1.37
N ASN A 537 24.40 -9.08 1.15
CA ASN A 537 24.56 -8.46 -0.16
C ASN A 537 25.88 -7.68 -0.28
N THR A 538 26.37 -7.53 -1.51
CA THR A 538 27.62 -6.81 -1.81
C THR A 538 27.36 -5.32 -1.99
N LYS A 539 27.94 -4.48 -1.13
CA LYS A 539 27.81 -3.01 -1.16
C LYS A 539 28.98 -2.29 -0.47
N THR A 540 29.13 -1.00 -0.81
CA THR A 540 30.12 -0.12 -0.20
C THR A 540 29.54 0.62 1.02
N LEU A 541 30.20 0.48 2.17
CA LEU A 541 29.89 1.21 3.40
C LEU A 541 30.69 2.53 3.46
N GLY A 542 29.96 3.62 3.68
CA GLY A 542 30.56 4.92 4.06
C GLY A 542 30.44 5.21 5.56
N GLU A 543 30.83 6.41 5.96
CA GLU A 543 30.82 6.83 7.37
C GLU A 543 29.44 7.35 7.82
N ARG A 544 29.15 7.22 9.12
CA ARG A 544 27.97 7.83 9.80
C ARG A 544 26.63 7.53 9.14
N LYS A 545 26.51 6.35 8.54
CA LYS A 545 25.29 5.85 7.89
C LYS A 545 24.27 5.47 8.95
N ASN A 546 23.00 5.75 8.70
CA ASN A 546 21.92 5.32 9.57
C ASN A 546 21.84 3.79 9.63
N CYS A 547 21.35 3.30 10.76
CA CYS A 547 21.17 1.89 11.03
C CYS A 547 19.79 1.64 11.62
N ASN A 548 19.13 0.58 11.16
CA ASN A 548 17.83 0.13 11.62
C ASN A 548 17.94 -1.31 12.14
N LEU A 549 17.15 -1.64 13.15
CA LEU A 549 17.16 -2.94 13.82
C LEU A 549 15.73 -3.53 13.83
N PRO A 550 15.23 -4.04 12.68
CA PRO A 550 13.88 -4.59 12.58
C PRO A 550 13.58 -5.65 13.64
N GLY A 551 12.45 -5.53 14.32
CA GLY A 551 12.03 -6.45 15.39
C GLY A 551 12.81 -6.33 16.69
N VAL A 552 13.57 -5.24 16.89
CA VAL A 552 14.36 -5.02 18.10
C VAL A 552 13.89 -3.76 18.82
N ARG A 553 13.54 -3.90 20.10
CA ARG A 553 13.27 -2.74 20.96
C ARG A 553 14.57 -2.02 21.27
N VAL A 554 14.72 -0.82 20.72
CA VAL A 554 15.89 0.03 20.95
C VAL A 554 15.70 0.82 22.24
N GLU A 555 16.46 0.45 23.28
CA GLU A 555 16.49 1.12 24.58
C GLU A 555 17.35 2.39 24.57
N ILE A 556 16.97 3.39 23.76
CA ILE A 556 17.55 4.74 23.79
C ILE A 556 16.45 5.71 24.22
N PRO A 557 16.73 6.70 25.10
CA PRO A 557 15.73 7.72 25.45
C PRO A 557 15.16 8.40 24.19
N VAL A 558 13.85 8.62 24.17
CA VAL A 558 13.14 9.28 23.05
C VAL A 558 13.68 10.70 22.76
N LEU A 559 14.15 11.41 23.80
CA LEU A 559 14.87 12.67 23.66
C LEU A 559 16.32 12.49 24.12
N THR A 560 17.27 12.80 23.24
CA THR A 560 18.67 12.98 23.62
C THR A 560 18.88 14.34 24.30
N GLU A 561 20.05 14.57 24.91
CA GLU A 561 20.40 15.88 25.46
C GLU A 561 20.29 17.00 24.42
N LYS A 562 20.65 16.69 23.17
CA LYS A 562 20.47 17.61 22.04
C LYS A 562 19.00 17.89 21.76
N ASP A 563 18.13 16.87 21.78
CA ASP A 563 16.71 17.07 21.52
C ASP A 563 16.08 17.93 22.63
N ILE A 564 16.44 17.72 23.90
CA ILE A 564 16.01 18.59 25.00
C ILE A 564 16.48 20.03 24.78
N ASP A 565 17.73 20.23 24.37
CA ASP A 565 18.27 21.56 24.03
C ASP A 565 17.51 22.22 22.88
N ASP A 566 17.20 21.46 21.82
CA ASP A 566 16.40 21.91 20.68
C ASP A 566 14.97 22.30 21.12
N LEU A 567 14.30 21.48 21.93
CA LEU A 567 12.96 21.77 22.43
C LEU A 567 12.93 23.00 23.32
N VAL A 568 13.84 23.11 24.28
CA VAL A 568 13.82 24.19 25.29
C VAL A 568 14.37 25.49 24.72
N LYS A 569 15.59 25.48 24.18
CA LYS A 569 16.28 26.71 23.75
C LYS A 569 15.84 27.22 22.39
N PHE A 570 15.21 26.37 21.59
CA PHE A 570 14.64 26.79 20.31
C PHE A 570 13.10 26.70 20.31
N GLY A 571 12.53 25.51 20.51
CA GLY A 571 11.08 25.28 20.41
C GLY A 571 10.26 26.19 21.33
N CYS A 572 10.42 26.05 22.65
CA CYS A 572 9.74 26.87 23.66
C CYS A 572 10.14 28.33 23.56
N ALA A 573 11.45 28.62 23.52
CA ALA A 573 11.97 29.98 23.47
C ALA A 573 11.46 30.78 22.26
N ARG A 574 11.14 30.12 21.14
CA ARG A 574 10.63 30.77 19.93
C ARG A 574 9.16 30.54 19.67
N GLN A 575 8.47 29.78 20.51
CA GLN A 575 7.04 29.48 20.38
C GLN A 575 6.74 28.91 18.98
N VAL A 576 7.35 27.77 18.65
CA VAL A 576 6.92 26.97 17.50
C VAL A 576 5.52 26.39 17.79
N ASP A 577 4.75 26.06 16.76
CA ASP A 577 3.38 25.60 16.93
C ASP A 577 3.32 24.09 17.20
N TYR A 578 4.18 23.32 16.53
CA TYR A 578 4.21 21.87 16.61
C TYR A 578 5.61 21.33 16.90
N VAL A 579 5.67 20.22 17.62
CA VAL A 579 6.87 19.37 17.75
C VAL A 579 6.54 18.00 17.18
N ALA A 580 7.26 17.58 16.14
CA ALA A 580 7.25 16.20 15.67
C ALA A 580 8.38 15.42 16.35
N ALA A 581 8.01 14.55 17.29
CA ALA A 581 8.92 13.75 18.08
C ALA A 581 9.27 12.44 17.35
N SER A 582 10.55 12.23 17.09
CA SER A 582 11.08 11.11 16.31
C SER A 582 11.18 9.83 17.15
N PHE A 583 10.91 8.68 16.52
CA PHE A 583 11.04 7.34 17.12
C PHE A 583 10.28 7.13 18.45
N VAL A 584 9.08 7.72 18.59
CA VAL A 584 8.23 7.50 19.77
C VAL A 584 7.81 6.03 19.83
N GLN A 585 8.04 5.36 20.97
CA GLN A 585 7.76 3.93 21.14
C GLN A 585 6.61 3.66 22.12
N THR A 586 6.33 4.58 23.06
CA THR A 586 5.37 4.36 24.14
C THR A 586 4.61 5.65 24.52
N GLY A 587 3.47 5.52 25.20
CA GLY A 587 2.78 6.69 25.78
C GLY A 587 3.61 7.41 26.86
N GLU A 588 4.53 6.71 27.54
CA GLU A 588 5.42 7.35 28.51
C GLU A 588 6.42 8.30 27.84
N ASP A 589 6.89 7.96 26.64
CA ASP A 589 7.73 8.85 25.85
C ASP A 589 7.02 10.19 25.59
N VAL A 590 5.73 10.14 25.26
CA VAL A 590 4.91 11.32 25.01
C VAL A 590 4.71 12.15 26.28
N ARG A 591 4.42 11.50 27.41
CA ARG A 591 4.33 12.17 28.72
C ARG A 591 5.65 12.82 29.13
N PHE A 592 6.78 12.19 28.81
CA PHE A 592 8.09 12.78 29.04
C PHE A 592 8.32 14.03 28.19
N ILE A 593 8.02 13.99 26.89
CA ILE A 593 8.11 15.15 26.00
C ILE A 593 7.20 16.29 26.50
N ARG A 594 5.96 15.98 26.86
CA ARG A 594 5.00 16.95 27.43
C ARG A 594 5.55 17.63 28.67
N ARG A 595 6.13 16.86 29.62
CA ARG A 595 6.75 17.41 30.83
C ARG A 595 7.90 18.38 30.50
N VAL A 596 8.79 18.00 29.58
CA VAL A 596 9.90 18.87 29.15
C VAL A 596 9.37 20.19 28.56
N LEU A 597 8.31 20.15 27.77
CA LEU A 597 7.71 21.36 27.20
C LEU A 597 7.02 22.22 28.27
N ASP A 598 6.22 21.62 29.16
CA ASP A 598 5.48 22.33 30.23
C ASP A 598 6.42 23.04 31.21
N GLU A 599 7.47 22.37 31.66
CA GLU A 599 8.46 22.93 32.59
C GLU A 599 9.23 24.12 31.99
N ASN A 600 9.16 24.33 30.67
CA ASN A 600 9.89 25.36 29.94
C ASN A 600 8.97 26.35 29.19
N GLY A 601 7.69 26.45 29.56
CA GLY A 601 6.76 27.45 28.99
C GLY A 601 6.23 27.11 27.60
N GLY A 602 6.24 25.81 27.24
CA GLY A 602 5.75 25.27 25.98
C GLY A 602 4.36 24.64 26.06
N GLU A 603 3.52 25.02 27.03
CA GLU A 603 2.20 24.41 27.29
C GLU A 603 1.27 24.46 26.07
N GLY A 604 1.42 25.47 25.20
CA GLY A 604 0.66 25.63 23.97
C GLY A 604 1.23 24.89 22.75
N ILE A 605 2.39 24.24 22.87
CA ILE A 605 3.02 23.50 21.77
C ILE A 605 2.37 22.13 21.64
N VAL A 606 1.96 21.80 20.42
CA VAL A 606 1.24 20.57 20.07
C VAL A 606 2.24 19.45 19.73
N ILE A 607 2.08 18.28 20.35
CA ILE A 607 2.96 17.12 20.17
C ILE A 607 2.43 16.20 19.07
N ILE A 608 3.27 15.94 18.08
CA ILE A 608 3.04 15.00 16.98
C ILE A 608 4.02 13.84 17.16
N SER A 609 3.52 12.66 17.53
CA SER A 609 4.37 11.48 17.65
C SER A 609 4.61 10.85 16.29
N LYS A 610 5.88 10.73 15.88
CA LYS A 610 6.26 10.07 14.63
C LYS A 610 6.33 8.57 14.86
N ILE A 611 5.52 7.83 14.12
CA ILE A 611 5.48 6.37 14.15
C ILE A 611 6.43 5.86 13.07
N GLU A 612 7.60 5.42 13.50
CA GLU A 612 8.77 5.14 12.66
C GLU A 612 9.35 3.72 12.85
N ASN A 613 8.85 2.97 13.83
CA ASN A 613 9.33 1.62 14.14
C ASN A 613 8.19 0.68 14.57
N GLU A 614 8.51 -0.60 14.66
CA GLU A 614 7.55 -1.66 14.99
C GLU A 614 6.98 -1.51 16.41
N GLU A 615 7.80 -1.10 17.39
CA GLU A 615 7.34 -0.82 18.76
C GLU A 615 6.28 0.30 18.81
N GLY A 616 6.53 1.41 18.10
CA GLY A 616 5.57 2.52 18.00
C GLY A 616 4.28 2.11 17.27
N LEU A 617 4.37 1.20 16.30
CA LEU A 617 3.21 0.63 15.63
C LEU A 617 2.39 -0.26 16.58
N HIS A 618 3.03 -1.11 17.38
CA HIS A 618 2.36 -1.97 18.35
C HIS A 618 1.72 -1.19 19.51
N ASN A 619 2.40 -0.15 19.99
CA ASN A 619 1.93 0.68 21.10
C ASN A 619 1.08 1.88 20.66
N ILE A 620 0.61 1.89 19.41
CA ILE A 620 -0.06 3.06 18.82
C ILE A 620 -1.22 3.57 19.66
N ASP A 621 -2.04 2.70 20.26
CA ASP A 621 -3.21 3.15 21.00
C ASP A 621 -2.84 3.93 22.26
N ALA A 622 -1.79 3.50 22.96
CA ALA A 622 -1.26 4.20 24.15
C ALA A 622 -0.50 5.48 23.77
N ILE A 623 0.23 5.48 22.65
CA ILE A 623 0.86 6.70 22.12
C ILE A 623 -0.23 7.70 21.73
N LEU A 624 -1.20 7.26 20.93
CA LEU A 624 -2.27 8.09 20.42
C LEU A 624 -3.15 8.63 21.55
N GLU A 625 -3.31 7.96 22.68
CA GLU A 625 -4.01 8.51 23.85
C GLU A 625 -3.32 9.77 24.41
N GLU A 626 -1.99 9.76 24.44
CA GLU A 626 -1.16 10.82 25.04
C GLU A 626 -0.75 11.92 24.05
N SER A 627 -0.62 11.62 22.76
CA SER A 627 -0.21 12.60 21.73
C SER A 627 -1.34 13.55 21.34
N ASP A 628 -1.04 14.74 20.83
CA ASP A 628 -2.07 15.60 20.23
C ASP A 628 -2.40 15.20 18.78
N GLY A 629 -1.43 14.57 18.10
CA GLY A 629 -1.55 14.00 16.78
C GLY A 629 -0.42 13.02 16.49
N ILE A 630 -0.45 12.40 15.31
CA ILE A 630 0.60 11.47 14.88
C ILE A 630 1.12 11.80 13.48
N MET A 631 2.32 11.31 13.18
CA MET A 631 2.90 11.32 11.83
C MET A 631 3.26 9.90 11.42
N VAL A 632 2.70 9.44 10.30
CA VAL A 632 3.11 8.19 9.65
C VAL A 632 4.37 8.48 8.84
N ALA A 633 5.53 8.22 9.42
CA ALA A 633 6.82 8.48 8.81
C ALA A 633 7.32 7.23 8.06
N ARG A 634 6.89 7.10 6.81
CA ARG A 634 7.02 5.88 5.98
C ARG A 634 8.45 5.53 5.59
N GLY A 635 9.38 6.47 5.71
CA GLY A 635 10.80 6.27 5.42
C GLY A 635 11.39 5.22 6.35
N ASP A 636 11.58 5.62 7.61
CA ASP A 636 12.08 4.74 8.67
C ASP A 636 11.12 3.58 8.96
N LEU A 637 9.80 3.80 8.92
CA LEU A 637 8.87 2.69 9.14
C LEU A 637 9.06 1.57 8.11
N GLY A 638 9.23 1.90 6.82
CA GLY A 638 9.49 0.90 5.79
C GLY A 638 10.89 0.26 5.84
N MET A 639 11.75 0.74 6.74
CA MET A 639 13.00 0.06 7.11
C MET A 639 12.80 -0.94 8.25
N GLU A 640 11.85 -0.66 9.15
CA GLU A 640 11.57 -1.46 10.34
C GLU A 640 10.57 -2.60 10.08
N ILE A 641 9.61 -2.41 9.16
CA ILE A 641 8.66 -3.45 8.73
C ILE A 641 8.86 -3.79 7.24
N PRO A 642 8.40 -4.98 6.78
CA PRO A 642 8.43 -5.31 5.35
C PRO A 642 7.81 -4.19 4.50
N PRO A 643 8.47 -3.74 3.42
CA PRO A 643 8.02 -2.60 2.63
C PRO A 643 6.57 -2.71 2.12
N GLU A 644 6.16 -3.90 1.71
CA GLU A 644 4.81 -4.24 1.25
C GLU A 644 3.72 -4.06 2.34
N LYS A 645 4.09 -3.99 3.62
CA LYS A 645 3.17 -3.75 4.75
C LYS A 645 3.01 -2.27 5.13
N VAL A 646 3.85 -1.38 4.60
CA VAL A 646 3.76 0.06 4.86
C VAL A 646 2.40 0.66 4.48
N PRO A 647 1.77 0.31 3.35
CA PRO A 647 0.43 0.82 3.02
C PRO A 647 -0.64 0.41 4.04
N LEU A 648 -0.55 -0.80 4.60
CA LEU A 648 -1.46 -1.31 5.62
C LEU A 648 -1.30 -0.52 6.93
N ALA A 649 -0.04 -0.38 7.39
CA ALA A 649 0.27 0.42 8.57
C ALA A 649 -0.23 1.87 8.41
N GLN A 650 -0.01 2.49 7.24
CA GLN A 650 -0.49 3.85 6.95
C GLN A 650 -2.02 3.95 7.11
N LYS A 651 -2.79 3.03 6.51
CA LYS A 651 -4.26 3.05 6.62
C LYS A 651 -4.74 2.83 8.06
N ALA A 652 -4.10 1.91 8.79
CA ALA A 652 -4.46 1.63 10.16
C ALA A 652 -4.22 2.83 11.08
N LEU A 653 -3.04 3.46 10.99
CA LEU A 653 -2.65 4.63 11.76
C LEU A 653 -3.58 5.83 11.49
N ILE A 654 -3.86 6.13 10.21
CA ILE A 654 -4.78 7.21 9.83
C ILE A 654 -6.19 6.95 10.40
N THR A 655 -6.67 5.72 10.32
CA THR A 655 -8.02 5.36 10.79
C THR A 655 -8.13 5.48 12.30
N LYS A 656 -7.15 4.98 13.05
CA LYS A 656 -7.10 5.13 14.51
C LYS A 656 -7.08 6.60 14.92
N ALA A 657 -6.25 7.42 14.26
CA ALA A 657 -6.18 8.86 14.52
C ALA A 657 -7.52 9.57 14.25
N ASN A 658 -8.16 9.29 13.10
CA ASN A 658 -9.47 9.84 12.76
C ASN A 658 -10.55 9.47 13.80
N ILE A 659 -10.58 8.20 14.25
CA ILE A 659 -11.52 7.74 15.29
C ILE A 659 -11.26 8.43 16.63
N ALA A 660 -9.99 8.65 16.98
CA ALA A 660 -9.60 9.39 18.17
C ALA A 660 -9.90 10.90 18.09
N GLY A 661 -10.27 11.41 16.90
CA GLY A 661 -10.41 12.85 16.67
C GLY A 661 -9.07 13.59 16.69
N LYS A 662 -7.96 12.88 16.46
CA LYS A 662 -6.60 13.42 16.43
C LYS A 662 -6.11 13.55 15.00
N PHE A 663 -5.36 14.60 14.70
CA PHE A 663 -4.87 14.80 13.34
C PHE A 663 -3.71 13.85 13.03
N CYS A 664 -3.59 13.50 11.75
CA CYS A 664 -2.56 12.59 11.25
C CYS A 664 -1.85 13.21 10.05
N ILE A 665 -0.52 13.15 10.05
CA ILE A 665 0.32 13.56 8.91
C ILE A 665 0.84 12.30 8.22
N CYS A 666 0.59 12.13 6.93
CA CYS A 666 1.29 11.12 6.14
C CYS A 666 2.55 11.74 5.53
N ALA A 667 3.71 11.10 5.70
CA ALA A 667 5.00 11.70 5.33
C ALA A 667 5.95 10.73 4.61
N THR A 668 6.96 11.33 3.96
CA THR A 668 8.12 10.71 3.30
C THR A 668 7.83 10.03 1.95
N GLN A 669 8.57 10.42 0.91
CA GLN A 669 8.48 9.88 -0.47
C GLN A 669 7.02 9.84 -0.97
N MET A 670 6.39 11.02 -1.08
CA MET A 670 5.03 11.22 -1.61
C MET A 670 5.05 11.52 -3.09
#